data_AF-A0A3M1QLV4-F1
#
_entry.id   AF-A0A3M1QLV4-F1
#
_cell.length_a   1.000
_cell.length_b   1.000
_cell.length_c   1.000
_cell.angle_alpha   90.00
_cell.angle_beta   90.00
_cell.angle_gamma   90.00
#
_symmetry.space_group_name_H-M   'P 1'
#
loop_
_entity.id
_entity.type
_entity.pdbx_description
1 polymer ?
#
loop_
_entity_poly.entity_id
_entity_poly.type
_entity_poly.pdbx_seq_one_letter_code
_entity_poly.pdbx_strand_id
1 'polypeptide(L)'
;MKAYQQFHVLPTLPQPLERLRELAYNLRWAWDADTIALFFRMDRDLWEATGRNPVALLGAISQERLEALAQDDRFLAHLRRVGEAFDEYMRAEAVWYDRCHPSGSTEPCVAYFCAEFGLTDCLAIYSGGLGILAGDHLKSASDLGVPLAGVGLFYQGGYFRQYLNADGWQQERYPLNQVDQMPMTLVRDAAGNPVTVTVEDPEGPVHLHVWLVQVGRISLYLLDSNVAENRPEDRSITGELYGGDQEMRIRQERVLGIGGVRALRALGVDCKVFHMNEGHAGFLAVERIREARADHGLSFEEAVEFTRASQIFTTHTPVPAGIDLFDPALMDRYFGNMYAELGVDRERFLALGRENPEDPASPFSMAVLCLRLSSHANGVSRLHGHVSRRMFHTLYPGALEKEVPIGHVTNGVHYPSWISKEMAELFDRYLGPRWQYAPADAKVWARIREVPDEELWRTHCRRRERLVAFARRRLAAQLEQRAAPPSQVRQARQSLSIDALTLGFARRFATYKRATLLLHDPERLVRLLTDPERPVQILIAGKAHPRDHAGKELIRQWLHFARDERVRGHVAFIEDYDMAVARYLVQGADVWLNNPLRPLEASGTSGMKAAANGVLNLSVLDGWWDEAFQPGLGWAIGGHEEYADREEQDRVEASALYDLLEKEVV
;
A
#
# COMPACT_ATOMS: atom_id res chain seq x y z
N MET A 1 -16.61 10.56 -33.48
CA MET A 1 -15.49 9.64 -33.76
C MET A 1 -16.08 8.24 -33.82
N LYS A 2 -15.88 7.49 -34.92
CA LYS A 2 -16.41 6.11 -35.03
C LYS A 2 -15.80 5.26 -33.92
N ALA A 3 -16.63 4.56 -33.13
CA ALA A 3 -16.16 3.63 -32.12
C ALA A 3 -15.39 2.50 -32.81
N TYR A 4 -14.08 2.43 -32.58
CA TYR A 4 -13.31 1.25 -32.93
C TYR A 4 -13.72 0.14 -31.95
N GLN A 5 -14.43 -0.89 -32.42
CA GLN A 5 -14.54 -2.14 -31.66
C GLN A 5 -13.15 -2.77 -31.64
N GLN A 6 -12.47 -2.70 -30.50
CA GLN A 6 -11.26 -3.48 -30.26
C GLN A 6 -11.67 -4.93 -30.03
N PHE A 7 -11.30 -5.81 -30.97
CA PHE A 7 -11.41 -7.25 -30.80
C PHE A 7 -10.10 -7.75 -30.20
N HIS A 8 -10.14 -8.24 -28.95
CA HIS A 8 -9.00 -8.93 -28.35
C HIS A 8 -9.09 -10.42 -28.68
N VAL A 9 -8.23 -10.88 -29.58
CA VAL A 9 -8.08 -12.32 -29.87
C VAL A 9 -7.17 -12.90 -28.80
N LEU A 10 -7.75 -13.60 -27.82
CA LEU A 10 -6.98 -14.30 -26.80
C LEU A 10 -6.42 -15.61 -27.38
N PRO A 11 -5.13 -15.92 -27.17
CA PRO A 11 -4.57 -17.23 -27.49
C PRO A 11 -5.35 -18.35 -26.79
N THR A 12 -5.50 -19.48 -27.47
CA THR A 12 -6.16 -20.65 -26.87
C THR A 12 -5.11 -21.44 -26.10
N LEU A 13 -5.27 -21.53 -24.77
CA LEU A 13 -4.40 -22.36 -23.95
C LEU A 13 -4.59 -23.83 -24.32
N PRO A 14 -3.52 -24.54 -24.71
CA PRO A 14 -3.58 -25.99 -24.86
C PRO A 14 -3.99 -26.65 -23.54
N GLN A 15 -4.74 -27.75 -23.60
CA GLN A 15 -5.26 -28.44 -22.40
C GLN A 15 -4.20 -28.70 -21.31
N PRO A 16 -2.94 -29.11 -21.60
CA PRO A 16 -1.91 -29.29 -20.58
C PRO A 16 -1.53 -28.01 -19.82
N LEU A 17 -1.82 -26.84 -20.40
CA LEU A 17 -1.47 -25.52 -19.88
C LEU A 17 -2.63 -24.79 -19.23
N GLU A 18 -3.85 -25.37 -19.22
CA GLU A 18 -5.05 -24.67 -18.73
C GLU A 18 -4.93 -24.21 -17.27
N ARG A 19 -4.15 -24.95 -16.46
CA ARG A 19 -3.85 -24.59 -15.06
C ARG A 19 -3.18 -23.20 -14.93
N LEU A 20 -2.51 -22.70 -15.95
CA LEU A 20 -1.94 -21.34 -15.95
C LEU A 20 -3.01 -20.26 -15.79
N ARG A 21 -4.24 -20.49 -16.28
CA ARG A 21 -5.33 -19.53 -16.13
C ARG A 21 -5.68 -19.31 -14.67
N GLU A 22 -5.88 -20.40 -13.93
CA GLU A 22 -6.18 -20.33 -12.49
C GLU A 22 -5.04 -19.67 -11.70
N LEU A 23 -3.79 -20.06 -12.01
CA LEU A 23 -2.62 -19.46 -11.38
C LEU A 23 -2.47 -17.97 -11.71
N ALA A 24 -2.89 -17.51 -12.89
CA ALA A 24 -2.80 -16.11 -13.29
C ALA A 24 -3.83 -15.22 -12.57
N TYR A 25 -5.03 -15.74 -12.30
CA TYR A 25 -6.13 -15.00 -11.67
C TYR A 25 -6.12 -15.04 -10.13
N ASN A 26 -5.27 -15.83 -9.50
CA ASN A 26 -5.07 -15.81 -8.06
C ASN A 26 -3.73 -15.15 -7.68
N LEU A 27 -3.79 -14.00 -7.00
CA LEU A 27 -2.62 -13.17 -6.70
C LEU A 27 -1.55 -13.82 -5.82
N ARG A 28 -1.74 -15.05 -5.31
CA ARG A 28 -0.65 -15.80 -4.65
C ARG A 28 0.63 -15.79 -5.48
N TRP A 29 0.53 -15.78 -6.81
CA TRP A 29 1.69 -15.63 -7.69
C TRP A 29 2.55 -14.40 -7.38
N ALA A 30 1.99 -13.32 -6.82
CA ALA A 30 2.71 -12.07 -6.57
C ALA A 30 3.69 -12.13 -5.39
N TRP A 31 3.63 -13.17 -4.57
CA TRP A 31 4.58 -13.44 -3.47
C TRP A 31 5.09 -14.88 -3.41
N ASP A 32 4.72 -15.72 -4.38
CA ASP A 32 5.28 -17.07 -4.55
C ASP A 32 6.35 -17.07 -5.65
N ALA A 33 7.62 -17.17 -5.23
CA ALA A 33 8.77 -17.03 -6.12
C ALA A 33 8.80 -18.07 -7.26
N ASP A 34 8.23 -19.25 -7.03
CA ASP A 34 8.25 -20.34 -7.99
C ASP A 34 7.17 -20.19 -9.07
N THR A 35 6.00 -19.66 -8.70
CA THR A 35 4.96 -19.24 -9.64
C THR A 35 5.44 -18.06 -10.50
N ILE A 36 6.16 -17.09 -9.92
CA ILE A 36 6.79 -16.00 -10.69
C ILE A 36 7.78 -16.59 -11.71
N ALA A 37 8.63 -17.53 -11.27
CA ALA A 37 9.62 -18.17 -12.15
C ALA A 37 8.96 -18.96 -13.29
N LEU A 38 7.80 -19.58 -13.05
CA LEU A 38 7.02 -20.28 -14.06
C LEU A 38 6.59 -19.34 -15.19
N PHE A 39 5.95 -18.22 -14.88
CA PHE A 39 5.52 -17.23 -15.88
C PHE A 39 6.71 -16.55 -16.56
N PHE A 40 7.76 -16.20 -15.81
CA PHE A 40 8.99 -15.62 -16.35
C PHE A 40 9.65 -16.54 -17.41
N ARG A 41 9.61 -17.86 -17.22
CA ARG A 41 10.21 -18.84 -18.13
C ARG A 41 9.42 -19.02 -19.44
N MET A 42 8.15 -18.63 -19.46
CA MET A 42 7.34 -18.68 -20.68
C MET A 42 7.92 -17.75 -21.75
N ASP A 43 8.11 -16.47 -21.38
CA ASP A 43 8.79 -15.46 -22.19
C ASP A 43 9.28 -14.32 -21.28
N ARG A 44 10.60 -14.15 -21.19
CA ARG A 44 11.25 -13.19 -20.30
C ARG A 44 10.97 -11.74 -20.71
N ASP A 45 11.06 -11.45 -22.01
CA ASP A 45 10.97 -10.08 -22.50
C ASP A 45 9.51 -9.62 -22.46
N LEU A 46 8.58 -10.52 -22.80
CA LEU A 46 7.15 -10.26 -22.69
C LEU A 46 6.70 -10.13 -21.24
N TRP A 47 7.27 -10.89 -20.30
CA TRP A 47 7.00 -10.73 -18.87
C TRP A 47 7.32 -9.32 -18.35
N GLU A 48 8.47 -8.75 -18.74
CA GLU A 48 8.81 -7.38 -18.38
C GLU A 48 7.94 -6.36 -19.13
N ALA A 49 7.67 -6.58 -20.43
CA ALA A 49 6.86 -5.68 -21.26
C ALA A 49 5.39 -5.59 -20.81
N THR A 50 4.84 -6.66 -20.26
CA THR A 50 3.48 -6.73 -19.71
C THR A 50 3.38 -6.24 -18.26
N GLY A 51 4.46 -5.66 -17.72
CA GLY A 51 4.49 -5.17 -16.34
C GLY A 51 4.38 -6.29 -15.31
N ARG A 52 4.90 -7.48 -15.62
CA ARG A 52 4.90 -8.66 -14.74
C ARG A 52 3.49 -9.12 -14.37
N ASN A 53 2.60 -9.07 -15.36
CA ASN A 53 1.20 -9.45 -15.23
C ASN A 53 0.95 -10.79 -15.95
N PRO A 54 0.69 -11.88 -15.22
CA PRO A 54 0.39 -13.18 -15.82
C PRO A 54 -0.80 -13.16 -16.80
N VAL A 55 -1.86 -12.41 -16.51
CA VAL A 55 -3.05 -12.35 -17.37
C VAL A 55 -2.71 -11.67 -18.70
N ALA A 56 -2.04 -10.52 -18.64
CA ALA A 56 -1.57 -9.84 -19.84
C ALA A 56 -0.55 -10.67 -20.64
N LEU A 57 0.36 -11.39 -19.96
CA LEU A 57 1.31 -12.30 -20.58
C LEU A 57 0.58 -13.39 -21.38
N LEU A 58 -0.39 -14.08 -20.76
CA LEU A 58 -1.16 -15.13 -21.42
C LEU A 58 -2.00 -14.59 -22.59
N GLY A 59 -2.45 -13.33 -22.51
CA GLY A 59 -3.16 -12.66 -23.59
C GLY A 59 -2.25 -12.24 -24.77
N ALA A 60 -0.96 -12.05 -24.54
CA ALA A 60 -0.02 -11.52 -25.53
C ALA A 60 0.96 -12.56 -26.10
N ILE A 61 1.15 -13.70 -25.44
CA ILE A 61 2.08 -14.75 -25.86
C ILE A 61 1.62 -15.42 -27.16
N SER A 62 2.56 -15.79 -28.04
CA SER A 62 2.21 -16.42 -29.31
C SER A 62 1.67 -17.84 -29.14
N GLN A 63 0.73 -18.23 -30.02
CA GLN A 63 0.17 -19.58 -30.05
C GLN A 63 1.25 -20.65 -30.25
N GLU A 64 2.21 -20.41 -31.15
CA GLU A 64 3.36 -21.30 -31.39
C GLU A 64 4.16 -21.55 -30.10
N ARG A 65 4.38 -20.51 -29.30
CA ARG A 65 5.10 -20.63 -28.03
C ARG A 65 4.33 -21.46 -27.01
N LEU A 66 3.01 -21.27 -26.93
CA LEU A 66 2.15 -22.08 -26.05
C LEU A 66 2.17 -23.56 -26.47
N GLU A 67 2.09 -23.85 -27.76
CA GLU A 67 2.16 -25.22 -28.29
C GLU A 67 3.53 -25.87 -28.02
N ALA A 68 4.61 -25.12 -28.16
CA ALA A 68 5.95 -25.59 -27.80
C ALA A 68 6.07 -25.89 -26.29
N LEU A 69 5.54 -25.01 -25.43
CA LEU A 69 5.53 -25.22 -23.97
C LEU A 69 4.65 -26.41 -23.56
N ALA A 70 3.56 -26.66 -24.28
CA ALA A 70 2.69 -27.82 -24.07
C ALA A 70 3.36 -29.16 -24.41
N GLN A 71 4.51 -29.14 -25.11
CA GLN A 71 5.33 -30.30 -25.43
C GLN A 71 6.67 -30.33 -24.67
N ASP A 72 6.97 -29.32 -23.85
CA ASP A 72 8.19 -29.28 -23.01
C ASP A 72 7.95 -29.96 -21.66
N ASP A 73 8.41 -31.21 -21.53
CA ASP A 73 8.31 -32.00 -20.30
C ASP A 73 8.87 -31.28 -19.06
N ARG A 74 9.92 -30.46 -19.22
CA ARG A 74 10.53 -29.71 -18.11
C ARG A 74 9.64 -28.55 -17.69
N PHE A 75 8.92 -27.92 -18.61
CA PHE A 75 7.96 -26.87 -18.29
C PHE A 75 6.72 -27.48 -17.64
N LEU A 76 6.18 -28.57 -18.19
CA LEU A 76 5.02 -29.27 -17.63
C LEU A 76 5.29 -29.82 -16.22
N ALA A 77 6.49 -30.34 -15.94
CA ALA A 77 6.86 -30.76 -14.59
C ALA A 77 6.91 -29.58 -13.60
N HIS A 78 7.40 -28.41 -14.05
CA HIS A 78 7.39 -27.19 -13.24
C HIS A 78 5.95 -26.72 -12.97
N LEU A 79 5.10 -26.69 -14.00
CA LEU A 79 3.68 -26.35 -13.86
C LEU A 79 2.95 -27.28 -12.89
N ARG A 80 3.17 -28.60 -12.97
CA ARG A 80 2.56 -29.56 -12.02
C ARG A 80 2.98 -29.27 -10.58
N ARG A 81 4.28 -29.09 -10.33
CA ARG A 81 4.80 -28.80 -8.99
C ARG A 81 4.24 -27.49 -8.41
N VAL A 82 4.15 -26.44 -9.22
CA VAL A 82 3.51 -25.17 -8.82
C VAL A 82 2.02 -25.37 -8.56
N GLY A 83 1.34 -26.15 -9.41
CA GLY A 83 -0.08 -26.48 -9.26
C GLY A 83 -0.39 -27.25 -7.97
N GLU A 84 0.44 -28.24 -7.62
CA GLU A 84 0.34 -29.02 -6.39
C GLU A 84 0.58 -28.14 -5.16
N ALA A 85 1.62 -27.30 -5.16
CA ALA A 85 1.90 -26.36 -4.07
C ALA A 85 0.77 -25.33 -3.89
N PHE A 86 0.16 -24.89 -5.00
CA PHE A 86 -1.03 -24.03 -4.97
C PHE A 86 -2.23 -24.75 -4.35
N ASP A 87 -2.49 -26.00 -4.72
CA ASP A 87 -3.59 -26.79 -4.13
C ASP A 87 -3.38 -27.03 -2.63
N GLU A 88 -2.16 -27.39 -2.23
CA GLU A 88 -1.79 -27.57 -0.83
C GLU A 88 -2.01 -26.29 -0.03
N TYR A 89 -1.60 -25.14 -0.58
CA TYR A 89 -1.91 -23.85 0.01
C TYR A 89 -3.44 -23.69 0.13
N MET A 90 -4.18 -23.72 -0.98
CA MET A 90 -5.62 -23.42 -0.95
C MET A 90 -6.43 -24.35 -0.03
N ARG A 91 -6.02 -25.60 0.14
CA ARG A 91 -6.74 -26.63 0.93
C ARG A 91 -6.19 -26.87 2.33
N ALA A 92 -5.19 -26.13 2.80
CA ALA A 92 -4.60 -26.39 4.12
C ALA A 92 -5.61 -26.23 5.26
N GLU A 93 -6.00 -27.33 5.91
CA GLU A 93 -7.04 -27.40 6.98
C GLU A 93 -6.50 -27.13 8.40
N ALA A 94 -5.23 -26.75 8.52
CA ALA A 94 -4.57 -26.49 9.80
C ALA A 94 -3.66 -25.27 9.69
N VAL A 95 -4.16 -24.19 9.11
CA VAL A 95 -3.47 -22.90 9.15
C VAL A 95 -3.56 -22.28 10.55
N TRP A 96 -2.86 -21.17 10.79
CA TRP A 96 -2.77 -20.59 12.13
C TRP A 96 -4.14 -20.32 12.75
N TYR A 97 -5.07 -19.77 11.96
CA TYR A 97 -6.41 -19.43 12.43
C TYR A 97 -7.18 -20.66 12.91
N ASP A 98 -7.20 -21.74 12.13
CA ASP A 98 -7.89 -22.99 12.49
C ASP A 98 -7.33 -23.61 13.78
N ARG A 99 -6.01 -23.55 13.97
CA ARG A 99 -5.36 -24.06 15.20
C ARG A 99 -5.71 -23.23 16.42
N CYS A 100 -5.76 -21.91 16.27
CA CYS A 100 -6.10 -20.99 17.34
C CYS A 100 -7.62 -20.96 17.62
N HIS A 101 -8.44 -21.29 16.62
CA HIS A 101 -9.90 -21.28 16.70
C HIS A 101 -10.50 -22.57 16.09
N PRO A 102 -10.37 -23.74 16.75
CA PRO A 102 -10.81 -25.03 16.19
C PRO A 102 -12.33 -25.14 15.93
N SER A 103 -13.13 -24.25 16.51
CA SER A 103 -14.58 -24.14 16.28
C SER A 103 -14.96 -22.89 15.47
N GLY A 104 -13.98 -22.22 14.85
CA GLY A 104 -14.19 -21.04 14.02
C GLY A 104 -14.81 -21.39 12.68
N SER A 105 -15.58 -20.45 12.11
CA SER A 105 -16.08 -20.56 10.74
C SER A 105 -14.95 -20.29 9.73
N THR A 106 -14.98 -21.01 8.60
CA THR A 106 -14.16 -20.72 7.42
C THR A 106 -14.80 -19.67 6.50
N GLU A 107 -16.07 -19.34 6.73
CA GLU A 107 -16.75 -18.25 6.01
C GLU A 107 -16.25 -16.89 6.49
N PRO A 108 -16.14 -15.88 5.58
CA PRO A 108 -15.67 -14.55 5.94
C PRO A 108 -16.42 -13.98 7.16
N CYS A 109 -15.68 -13.74 8.25
CA CYS A 109 -16.20 -13.19 9.49
C CYS A 109 -15.85 -11.70 9.63
N VAL A 110 -14.78 -11.25 8.96
CA VAL A 110 -14.29 -9.87 9.01
C VAL A 110 -14.41 -9.21 7.64
N ALA A 111 -15.14 -8.11 7.54
CA ALA A 111 -15.10 -7.24 6.38
C ALA A 111 -14.10 -6.10 6.60
N TYR A 112 -13.05 -6.06 5.78
CA TYR A 112 -11.97 -5.07 5.86
C TYR A 112 -12.12 -4.04 4.75
N PHE A 113 -12.54 -2.83 5.11
CA PHE A 113 -12.80 -1.75 4.17
C PHE A 113 -11.60 -0.82 4.08
N CYS A 114 -11.12 -0.58 2.86
CA CYS A 114 -10.08 0.40 2.61
C CYS A 114 -10.26 1.07 1.25
N ALA A 115 -9.90 2.35 1.16
CA ALA A 115 -9.92 3.08 -0.09
C ALA A 115 -8.83 2.64 -1.07
N GLU A 116 -7.77 1.94 -0.62
CA GLU A 116 -6.66 1.50 -1.47
C GLU A 116 -6.07 0.15 -1.06
N PHE A 117 -5.53 -0.61 -2.03
CA PHE A 117 -4.91 -1.92 -1.81
C PHE A 117 -3.64 -2.10 -2.67
N GLY A 118 -2.48 -2.17 -2.00
CA GLY A 118 -1.17 -2.38 -2.61
C GLY A 118 -0.80 -3.86 -2.70
N LEU A 119 -1.36 -4.56 -3.69
CA LEU A 119 -1.23 -6.01 -3.83
C LEU A 119 -0.09 -6.44 -4.77
N THR A 120 -0.08 -5.87 -5.98
CA THR A 120 0.87 -6.18 -7.06
C THR A 120 0.98 -5.00 -8.03
N ASP A 121 2.06 -4.94 -8.81
CA ASP A 121 2.36 -3.83 -9.73
C ASP A 121 1.29 -3.64 -10.82
N CYS A 122 0.59 -4.72 -11.22
CA CYS A 122 -0.46 -4.69 -12.24
C CYS A 122 -1.85 -4.33 -11.72
N LEU A 123 -2.01 -4.11 -10.40
CA LEU A 123 -3.22 -3.58 -9.77
C LEU A 123 -2.92 -2.21 -9.18
N ALA A 124 -3.07 -1.16 -10.01
CA ALA A 124 -2.70 0.21 -9.66
C ALA A 124 -3.72 0.92 -8.75
N ILE A 125 -4.29 0.22 -7.75
CA ILE A 125 -5.34 0.73 -6.85
C ILE A 125 -4.80 1.18 -5.49
N TYR A 126 -3.57 1.71 -5.46
CA TYR A 126 -2.94 2.26 -4.26
C TYR A 126 -2.04 3.45 -4.57
N SER A 127 -1.81 4.28 -3.56
CA SER A 127 -0.97 5.48 -3.64
C SER A 127 0.23 5.47 -2.69
N GLY A 128 0.14 4.75 -1.56
CA GLY A 128 1.14 4.88 -0.50
C GLY A 128 1.06 3.81 0.60
N GLY A 129 1.51 4.19 1.81
CA GLY A 129 1.72 3.28 2.92
C GLY A 129 0.44 2.61 3.43
N LEU A 130 -0.69 3.31 3.45
CA LEU A 130 -1.98 2.77 3.88
C LEU A 130 -2.41 1.61 2.98
N GLY A 131 -2.38 1.80 1.66
CA GLY A 131 -2.73 0.76 0.69
C GLY A 131 -1.76 -0.42 0.73
N ILE A 132 -0.45 -0.15 0.87
CA ILE A 132 0.53 -1.23 1.01
C ILE A 132 0.26 -2.07 2.27
N LEU A 133 -0.05 -1.42 3.40
CA LEU A 133 -0.43 -2.13 4.61
C LEU A 133 -1.71 -2.95 4.41
N ALA A 134 -2.73 -2.37 3.78
CA ALA A 134 -3.97 -3.09 3.46
C ALA A 134 -3.70 -4.33 2.59
N GLY A 135 -2.81 -4.21 1.60
CA GLY A 135 -2.37 -5.35 0.79
C GLY A 135 -1.62 -6.42 1.61
N ASP A 136 -0.71 -6.00 2.48
CA ASP A 136 0.03 -6.91 3.38
C ASP A 136 -0.90 -7.57 4.41
N HIS A 137 -1.96 -6.89 4.87
CA HIS A 137 -3.02 -7.48 5.70
C HIS A 137 -3.76 -8.58 4.94
N LEU A 138 -4.20 -8.36 3.70
CA LEU A 138 -4.90 -9.39 2.93
C LEU A 138 -4.02 -10.62 2.67
N LYS A 139 -2.74 -10.40 2.34
CA LYS A 139 -1.79 -11.50 2.11
C LYS A 139 -1.50 -12.28 3.40
N SER A 140 -1.28 -11.58 4.51
CA SER A 140 -1.05 -12.22 5.81
C SER A 140 -2.31 -12.95 6.30
N ALA A 141 -3.49 -12.37 6.13
CA ALA A 141 -4.77 -13.01 6.42
C ALA A 141 -4.94 -14.28 5.59
N SER A 142 -4.58 -14.22 4.31
CA SER A 142 -4.56 -15.39 3.44
C SER A 142 -3.65 -16.48 3.99
N ASP A 143 -2.38 -16.18 4.28
CA ASP A 143 -1.40 -17.14 4.78
C ASP A 143 -1.79 -17.75 6.14
N LEU A 144 -2.37 -16.94 7.03
CA LEU A 144 -2.80 -17.35 8.36
C LEU A 144 -4.17 -18.05 8.37
N GLY A 145 -4.94 -17.97 7.29
CA GLY A 145 -6.30 -18.51 7.21
C GLY A 145 -7.36 -17.67 7.92
N VAL A 146 -7.11 -16.39 8.13
CA VAL A 146 -8.09 -15.51 8.79
C VAL A 146 -9.27 -15.31 7.84
N PRO A 147 -10.52 -15.60 8.25
CA PRO A 147 -11.70 -15.51 7.40
C PRO A 147 -12.08 -14.04 7.20
N LEU A 148 -11.45 -13.41 6.21
CA LEU A 148 -11.57 -11.99 5.92
C LEU A 148 -12.03 -11.79 4.47
N ALA A 149 -12.89 -10.79 4.26
CA ALA A 149 -13.25 -10.26 2.95
C ALA A 149 -12.79 -8.80 2.85
N GLY A 150 -12.03 -8.48 1.80
CA GLY A 150 -11.62 -7.10 1.50
C GLY A 150 -12.71 -6.37 0.73
N VAL A 151 -12.91 -5.09 1.01
CA VAL A 151 -13.82 -4.21 0.24
C VAL A 151 -13.11 -2.91 -0.11
N GLY A 152 -13.12 -2.55 -1.39
CA GLY A 152 -12.49 -1.33 -1.92
C GLY A 152 -13.15 -0.82 -3.20
N LEU A 153 -12.50 0.12 -3.87
CA LEU A 153 -12.96 0.68 -5.14
C LEU A 153 -12.02 0.27 -6.28
N PHE A 154 -12.60 0.00 -7.46
CA PHE A 154 -11.81 -0.20 -8.67
C PHE A 154 -11.58 1.13 -9.39
N TYR A 155 -10.43 1.77 -9.14
CA TYR A 155 -10.07 3.02 -9.82
C TYR A 155 -9.59 2.76 -11.24
N GLN A 156 -10.31 3.29 -12.23
CA GLN A 156 -10.01 3.10 -13.66
C GLN A 156 -8.63 3.62 -14.04
N GLY A 157 -8.21 4.79 -13.53
CA GLY A 157 -6.88 5.37 -13.76
C GLY A 157 -5.86 5.06 -12.66
N GLY A 158 -6.28 4.38 -11.58
CA GLY A 158 -5.43 4.14 -10.42
C GLY A 158 -4.92 5.42 -9.74
N TYR A 159 -3.70 5.35 -9.21
CA TYR A 159 -2.91 6.54 -8.86
C TYR A 159 -2.01 6.95 -10.02
N PHE A 160 -1.60 8.22 -10.07
CA PHE A 160 -0.85 8.73 -11.22
C PHE A 160 0.52 8.05 -11.40
N ARG A 161 0.94 7.98 -12.66
CA ARG A 161 2.30 7.67 -13.10
C ARG A 161 3.13 8.95 -13.13
N GLN A 162 4.28 8.90 -12.47
CA GLN A 162 5.18 10.05 -12.34
C GLN A 162 6.12 10.13 -13.54
N TYR A 163 6.38 11.33 -14.03
CA TYR A 163 7.56 11.61 -14.85
C TYR A 163 8.10 13.00 -14.52
N LEU A 164 9.38 13.23 -14.77
CA LEU A 164 10.02 14.51 -14.48
C LEU A 164 10.27 15.29 -15.76
N ASN A 165 9.96 16.59 -15.78
CA ASN A 165 10.33 17.45 -16.90
C ASN A 165 11.84 17.76 -16.91
N ALA A 166 12.31 18.56 -17.88
CA ALA A 166 13.72 18.90 -18.03
C ALA A 166 14.32 19.60 -16.79
N ASP A 167 13.54 20.38 -16.07
CA ASP A 167 13.94 21.10 -14.86
C ASP A 167 13.85 20.22 -13.59
N GLY A 168 13.34 19.00 -13.71
CA GLY A 168 13.15 18.08 -12.58
C GLY A 168 11.84 18.31 -11.83
N TRP A 169 10.92 19.10 -12.38
CA TRP A 169 9.58 19.23 -11.81
C TRP A 169 8.72 18.01 -12.13
N GLN A 170 8.01 17.52 -11.12
CA GLN A 170 7.11 16.39 -11.25
C GLN A 170 5.87 16.71 -12.10
N GLN A 171 5.57 15.79 -13.00
CA GLN A 171 4.37 15.74 -13.81
C GLN A 171 3.62 14.41 -13.59
N GLU A 172 2.32 14.43 -13.86
CA GLU A 172 1.40 13.32 -13.65
C GLU A 172 0.84 12.80 -14.97
N ARG A 173 0.69 11.48 -15.10
CA ARG A 173 -0.14 10.83 -16.14
C ARG A 173 -1.10 9.85 -15.50
N TYR A 174 -2.30 9.74 -16.05
CA TYR A 174 -3.36 8.84 -15.57
C TYR A 174 -3.71 7.83 -16.67
N PRO A 175 -2.86 6.81 -16.91
CA PRO A 175 -3.19 5.77 -17.87
C PRO A 175 -4.40 4.97 -17.36
N LEU A 176 -5.35 4.70 -18.24
CA LEU A 176 -6.47 3.83 -17.91
C LEU A 176 -6.01 2.37 -17.81
N ASN A 177 -6.50 1.68 -16.80
CA ASN A 177 -6.32 0.25 -16.61
C ASN A 177 -7.06 -0.53 -17.72
N GLN A 178 -6.38 -1.53 -18.27
CA GLN A 178 -6.98 -2.45 -19.25
C GLN A 178 -7.64 -3.60 -18.50
N VAL A 179 -8.94 -3.44 -18.22
CA VAL A 179 -9.75 -4.34 -17.38
C VAL A 179 -9.64 -5.81 -17.82
N ASP A 180 -9.61 -6.05 -19.13
CA ASP A 180 -9.50 -7.38 -19.75
C ASP A 180 -8.16 -8.09 -19.46
N GLN A 181 -7.15 -7.32 -19.05
CA GLN A 181 -5.81 -7.82 -18.71
C GLN A 181 -5.56 -7.88 -17.21
N MET A 182 -6.51 -7.48 -16.36
CA MET A 182 -6.32 -7.48 -14.93
C MET A 182 -6.64 -8.86 -14.33
N PRO A 183 -5.95 -9.28 -13.26
CA PRO A 183 -6.24 -10.52 -12.52
C PRO A 183 -7.49 -10.36 -11.63
N MET A 184 -8.62 -10.05 -12.26
CA MET A 184 -9.91 -9.85 -11.61
C MET A 184 -11.06 -10.27 -12.52
N THR A 185 -12.18 -10.65 -11.92
CA THR A 185 -13.35 -11.13 -12.64
C THR A 185 -14.60 -10.38 -12.21
N LEU A 186 -15.45 -10.01 -13.17
CA LEU A 186 -16.76 -9.43 -12.86
C LEU A 186 -17.62 -10.48 -12.15
N VAL A 187 -18.15 -10.14 -10.98
CA VAL A 187 -19.02 -11.04 -10.23
C VAL A 187 -20.38 -11.09 -10.90
N ARG A 188 -20.91 -12.30 -11.05
CA ARG A 188 -22.19 -12.56 -11.71
C ARG A 188 -23.13 -13.32 -10.79
N ASP A 189 -24.41 -13.03 -10.92
CA ASP A 189 -25.47 -13.77 -10.24
C ASP A 189 -25.66 -15.18 -10.85
N ALA A 190 -26.59 -15.96 -10.28
CA ALA A 190 -26.92 -17.30 -10.77
C ALA A 190 -27.48 -17.33 -12.21
N ALA A 191 -27.98 -16.21 -12.72
CA ALA A 191 -28.47 -16.05 -14.09
C ALA A 191 -27.38 -15.58 -15.07
N GLY A 192 -26.16 -15.30 -14.58
CA GLY A 192 -25.04 -14.81 -15.37
C GLY A 192 -25.03 -13.29 -15.58
N ASN A 193 -25.94 -12.54 -14.96
CA ASN A 193 -25.92 -11.08 -15.03
C ASN A 193 -24.88 -10.51 -14.05
N PRO A 194 -24.26 -9.36 -14.36
CA PRO A 194 -23.41 -8.67 -13.39
C PRO A 194 -24.14 -8.42 -12.07
N VAL A 195 -23.48 -8.66 -10.94
CA VAL A 195 -24.00 -8.23 -9.64
C VAL A 195 -23.89 -6.71 -9.58
N THR A 196 -25.05 -6.06 -9.46
CA THR A 196 -25.17 -4.60 -9.42
C THR A 196 -25.77 -4.16 -8.08
N VAL A 197 -25.12 -3.21 -7.42
CA VAL A 197 -25.65 -2.54 -6.24
C VAL A 197 -25.87 -1.05 -6.53
N THR A 198 -26.80 -0.45 -5.80
CA THR A 198 -27.18 0.96 -6.01
C THR A 198 -26.92 1.77 -4.75
N VAL A 199 -26.35 2.96 -4.92
CA VAL A 199 -26.25 4.00 -3.89
C VAL A 199 -27.03 5.21 -4.38
N GLU A 200 -27.97 5.70 -3.57
CA GLU A 200 -28.75 6.88 -3.93
C GLU A 200 -27.86 8.13 -4.01
N ASP A 201 -28.02 8.96 -5.03
CA ASP A 201 -27.30 10.24 -5.18
C ASP A 201 -28.32 11.35 -5.46
N PRO A 202 -28.01 12.63 -5.15
CA PRO A 202 -28.97 13.73 -5.29
C PRO A 202 -29.51 13.88 -6.71
N GLU A 203 -28.69 13.56 -7.70
CA GLU A 203 -29.06 13.65 -9.10
C GLU A 203 -29.55 12.32 -9.72
N GLY A 204 -29.67 11.26 -8.92
CA GLY A 204 -30.15 9.95 -9.33
C GLY A 204 -29.35 8.79 -8.75
N PRO A 205 -29.86 7.55 -8.81
CA PRO A 205 -29.16 6.38 -8.31
C PRO A 205 -27.83 6.14 -9.07
N VAL A 206 -26.77 5.84 -8.34
CA VAL A 206 -25.48 5.39 -8.88
C VAL A 206 -25.42 3.87 -8.78
N HIS A 207 -25.31 3.22 -9.94
CA HIS A 207 -25.17 1.77 -10.06
C HIS A 207 -23.70 1.36 -10.02
N LEU A 208 -23.40 0.25 -9.36
CA LEU A 208 -22.05 -0.21 -9.11
C LEU A 208 -21.96 -1.70 -9.47
N HIS A 209 -21.05 -2.05 -10.37
CA HIS A 209 -20.68 -3.43 -10.59
C HIS A 209 -19.65 -3.88 -9.55
N VAL A 210 -19.68 -5.17 -9.20
CA VAL A 210 -18.71 -5.76 -8.26
C VAL A 210 -17.70 -6.62 -9.01
N TRP A 211 -16.42 -6.32 -8.82
CA TRP A 211 -15.29 -7.11 -9.31
C TRP A 211 -14.67 -7.92 -8.17
N LEU A 212 -14.25 -9.15 -8.45
CA LEU A 212 -13.55 -10.03 -7.53
C LEU A 212 -12.07 -10.12 -7.91
N VAL A 213 -11.20 -9.83 -6.94
CA VAL A 213 -9.78 -10.13 -6.97
C VAL A 213 -9.51 -11.23 -5.95
N GLN A 214 -8.90 -12.34 -6.37
CA GLN A 214 -8.57 -13.43 -5.46
C GLN A 214 -7.14 -13.28 -4.93
N VAL A 215 -7.01 -12.98 -3.65
CA VAL A 215 -5.73 -12.77 -2.94
C VAL A 215 -5.40 -14.02 -2.12
N GLY A 216 -4.86 -15.04 -2.78
CA GLY A 216 -4.69 -16.35 -2.15
C GLY A 216 -6.06 -16.94 -1.77
N ARG A 217 -6.31 -17.07 -0.46
CA ARG A 217 -7.58 -17.54 0.12
C ARG A 217 -8.59 -16.41 0.34
N ILE A 218 -8.16 -15.15 0.27
CA ILE A 218 -8.98 -13.98 0.57
C ILE A 218 -9.64 -13.45 -0.70
N SER A 219 -10.94 -13.17 -0.60
CA SER A 219 -11.68 -12.46 -1.64
C SER A 219 -11.66 -10.96 -1.37
N LEU A 220 -11.21 -10.18 -2.36
CA LEU A 220 -11.31 -8.72 -2.36
C LEU A 220 -12.34 -8.29 -3.39
N TYR A 221 -13.38 -7.59 -2.92
CA TYR A 221 -14.44 -7.03 -3.74
C TYR A 221 -14.16 -5.56 -4.03
N LEU A 222 -14.14 -5.21 -5.32
CA LEU A 222 -13.92 -3.84 -5.79
C LEU A 222 -15.17 -3.32 -6.48
N LEU A 223 -15.69 -2.17 -6.03
CA LEU A 223 -16.85 -1.53 -6.62
C LEU A 223 -16.44 -0.61 -7.77
N ASP A 224 -17.22 -0.63 -8.84
CA ASP A 224 -16.97 0.14 -10.06
C ASP A 224 -18.22 0.90 -10.53
N SER A 225 -18.14 2.23 -10.58
CA SER A 225 -19.19 3.10 -11.11
C SER A 225 -19.13 3.27 -12.62
N ASN A 226 -18.07 2.80 -13.30
CA ASN A 226 -17.92 2.94 -14.75
C ASN A 226 -18.79 1.95 -15.53
N VAL A 227 -20.10 2.06 -15.34
CA VAL A 227 -21.13 1.23 -15.96
C VAL A 227 -21.99 2.06 -16.91
N ALA A 228 -22.58 1.42 -17.91
CA ALA A 228 -23.29 2.12 -18.99
C ALA A 228 -24.58 2.82 -18.51
N GLU A 229 -25.17 2.28 -17.46
CA GLU A 229 -26.38 2.72 -16.77
C GLU A 229 -26.19 4.06 -16.07
N ASN A 230 -24.95 4.36 -15.65
CA ASN A 230 -24.60 5.60 -14.97
C ASN A 230 -24.39 6.75 -15.95
N ARG A 231 -24.65 7.98 -15.48
CA ARG A 231 -24.32 9.20 -16.22
C ARG A 231 -22.81 9.35 -16.34
N PRO A 232 -22.29 10.02 -17.39
CA PRO A 232 -20.85 10.21 -17.57
C PRO A 232 -20.11 10.74 -16.34
N GLU A 233 -20.74 11.66 -15.59
CA GLU A 233 -20.17 12.26 -14.38
C GLU A 233 -20.09 11.25 -13.22
N ASP A 234 -21.06 10.35 -13.10
CA ASP A 234 -21.12 9.32 -12.04
C ASP A 234 -20.09 8.23 -12.27
N ARG A 235 -19.79 7.92 -13.54
CA ARG A 235 -18.75 6.95 -13.89
C ARG A 235 -17.37 7.35 -13.37
N SER A 236 -17.16 8.66 -13.18
CA SER A 236 -15.90 9.21 -12.69
C SER A 236 -15.68 9.04 -11.18
N ILE A 237 -16.69 8.59 -10.41
CA ILE A 237 -16.54 8.32 -8.97
C ILE A 237 -15.41 7.33 -8.72
N THR A 238 -15.36 6.24 -9.50
CA THR A 238 -14.26 5.26 -9.49
C THR A 238 -13.21 5.55 -10.57
N GLY A 239 -13.02 6.82 -10.94
CA GLY A 239 -12.03 7.24 -11.93
C GLY A 239 -10.59 7.25 -11.38
N GLU A 240 -10.32 8.09 -10.40
CA GLU A 240 -8.98 8.36 -9.86
C GLU A 240 -8.93 8.18 -8.35
N LEU A 241 -7.85 7.55 -7.85
CA LEU A 241 -7.60 7.43 -6.41
C LEU A 241 -7.15 8.77 -5.84
N TYR A 242 -7.89 9.27 -4.84
CA TYR A 242 -7.70 10.61 -4.23
C TYR A 242 -7.80 11.76 -5.24
N GLY A 243 -8.52 11.55 -6.35
CA GLY A 243 -8.84 12.59 -7.32
C GLY A 243 -10.02 13.46 -6.90
N GLY A 244 -10.27 14.52 -7.68
CA GLY A 244 -11.44 15.38 -7.52
C GLY A 244 -11.37 16.39 -6.36
N ASP A 245 -12.52 16.97 -6.02
CA ASP A 245 -12.73 17.92 -4.93
C ASP A 245 -13.46 17.25 -3.75
N GLN A 246 -13.92 18.04 -2.77
CA GLN A 246 -14.66 17.50 -1.63
C GLN A 246 -15.97 16.81 -2.03
N GLU A 247 -16.63 17.28 -3.10
CA GLU A 247 -17.86 16.67 -3.61
C GLU A 247 -17.57 15.29 -4.23
N MET A 248 -16.51 15.16 -5.02
CA MET A 248 -16.08 13.84 -5.48
C MET A 248 -15.70 12.94 -4.31
N ARG A 249 -15.03 13.49 -3.29
CA ARG A 249 -14.55 12.74 -2.13
C ARG A 249 -15.69 12.12 -1.33
N ILE A 250 -16.72 12.89 -0.97
CA ILE A 250 -17.88 12.34 -0.24
C ILE A 250 -18.59 11.26 -1.06
N ARG A 251 -18.68 11.41 -2.39
CA ARG A 251 -19.27 10.39 -3.28
C ARG A 251 -18.47 9.09 -3.28
N GLN A 252 -17.15 9.18 -3.37
CA GLN A 252 -16.26 8.01 -3.25
C GLN A 252 -16.43 7.29 -1.91
N GLU A 253 -16.48 8.03 -0.80
CA GLU A 253 -16.64 7.45 0.53
C GLU A 253 -18.03 6.82 0.73
N ARG A 254 -19.09 7.40 0.14
CA ARG A 254 -20.44 6.81 0.14
C ARG A 254 -20.47 5.51 -0.66
N VAL A 255 -19.88 5.50 -1.85
CA VAL A 255 -19.78 4.29 -2.68
C VAL A 255 -18.96 3.21 -1.96
N LEU A 256 -17.85 3.56 -1.32
CA LEU A 256 -17.04 2.61 -0.54
C LEU A 256 -17.80 2.07 0.68
N GLY A 257 -18.35 2.95 1.51
CA GLY A 257 -18.99 2.57 2.77
C GLY A 257 -20.36 1.93 2.57
N ILE A 258 -21.31 2.68 2.00
CA ILE A 258 -22.70 2.23 1.80
C ILE A 258 -22.74 1.16 0.69
N GLY A 259 -22.14 1.47 -0.47
CA GLY A 259 -22.11 0.54 -1.60
C GLY A 259 -21.41 -0.76 -1.24
N GLY A 260 -20.31 -0.70 -0.48
CA GLY A 260 -19.57 -1.88 -0.04
C GLY A 260 -20.36 -2.79 0.92
N VAL A 261 -21.11 -2.24 1.88
CA VAL A 261 -22.01 -3.04 2.73
C VAL A 261 -23.08 -3.72 1.88
N ARG A 262 -23.73 -2.98 0.97
CA ARG A 262 -24.75 -3.53 0.07
C ARG A 262 -24.20 -4.60 -0.86
N ALA A 263 -22.96 -4.44 -1.34
CA ALA A 263 -22.27 -5.45 -2.15
C ALA A 263 -22.10 -6.76 -1.37
N LEU A 264 -21.63 -6.70 -0.12
CA LEU A 264 -21.52 -7.91 0.72
C LEU A 264 -22.87 -8.61 0.89
N ARG A 265 -23.96 -7.86 1.11
CA ARG A 265 -25.32 -8.43 1.19
C ARG A 265 -25.76 -9.09 -0.11
N ALA A 266 -25.58 -8.41 -1.25
CA ALA A 266 -25.95 -8.93 -2.56
C ALA A 266 -25.20 -10.22 -2.93
N LEU A 267 -23.97 -10.37 -2.41
CA LEU A 267 -23.13 -11.55 -2.58
C LEU A 267 -23.43 -12.68 -1.58
N GLY A 268 -24.27 -12.44 -0.57
CA GLY A 268 -24.51 -13.40 0.52
C GLY A 268 -23.31 -13.56 1.46
N VAL A 269 -22.40 -12.58 1.52
CA VAL A 269 -21.24 -12.59 2.42
C VAL A 269 -21.63 -11.98 3.77
N ASP A 270 -21.83 -12.84 4.77
CA ASP A 270 -22.32 -12.47 6.10
C ASP A 270 -21.17 -12.22 7.11
N CYS A 271 -20.46 -11.11 6.91
CA CYS A 271 -19.43 -10.68 7.87
C CYS A 271 -20.03 -10.20 9.19
N LYS A 272 -19.40 -10.57 10.31
CA LYS A 272 -19.82 -10.18 11.67
C LYS A 272 -19.09 -8.95 12.16
N VAL A 273 -17.82 -8.79 11.81
CA VAL A 273 -16.96 -7.66 12.20
C VAL A 273 -16.68 -6.78 10.98
N PHE A 274 -16.73 -5.47 11.17
CA PHE A 274 -16.45 -4.48 10.13
C PHE A 274 -15.29 -3.59 10.58
N HIS A 275 -14.21 -3.61 9.80
CA HIS A 275 -13.00 -2.84 10.06
C HIS A 275 -12.90 -1.67 9.08
N MET A 276 -13.01 -0.46 9.61
CA MET A 276 -12.77 0.80 8.91
C MET A 276 -11.28 1.14 8.98
N ASN A 277 -10.58 0.96 7.86
CA ASN A 277 -9.16 1.33 7.74
C ASN A 277 -9.04 2.78 7.25
N GLU A 278 -8.81 3.70 8.18
CA GLU A 278 -8.96 5.16 8.05
C GLU A 278 -10.43 5.63 7.85
N GLY A 279 -10.68 6.92 8.00
CA GLY A 279 -12.02 7.53 7.96
C GLY A 279 -12.79 7.33 6.65
N HIS A 280 -12.13 7.00 5.54
CA HIS A 280 -12.72 6.92 4.20
C HIS A 280 -13.87 5.91 4.07
N ALA A 281 -13.88 4.89 4.93
CA ALA A 281 -14.91 3.86 4.95
C ALA A 281 -16.03 4.13 5.99
N GLY A 282 -15.99 5.27 6.69
CA GLY A 282 -16.83 5.54 7.86
C GLY A 282 -18.33 5.46 7.59
N PHE A 283 -18.78 5.77 6.37
CA PHE A 283 -20.20 5.65 6.01
C PHE A 283 -20.74 4.22 6.00
N LEU A 284 -19.89 3.18 6.08
CA LEU A 284 -20.35 1.82 6.31
C LEU A 284 -21.12 1.71 7.64
N ALA A 285 -20.70 2.45 8.66
CA ALA A 285 -21.34 2.42 9.97
C ALA A 285 -22.77 2.98 9.90
N VAL A 286 -22.97 4.00 9.06
CA VAL A 286 -24.28 4.61 8.83
C VAL A 286 -25.22 3.65 8.11
N GLU A 287 -24.75 2.95 7.06
CA GLU A 287 -25.55 1.92 6.38
C GLU A 287 -25.92 0.77 7.31
N ARG A 288 -25.00 0.34 8.17
CA ARG A 288 -25.27 -0.71 9.17
C ARG A 288 -26.33 -0.30 10.19
N ILE A 289 -26.33 0.97 10.63
CA ILE A 289 -27.39 1.50 11.50
C ILE A 289 -28.73 1.45 10.75
N ARG A 290 -28.77 1.88 9.49
CA ARG A 290 -29.96 1.82 8.64
C ARG A 290 -30.49 0.39 8.50
N GLU A 291 -29.62 -0.59 8.21
CA GLU A 291 -29.96 -2.02 8.16
C GLU A 291 -30.54 -2.50 9.50
N ALA A 292 -29.85 -2.25 10.62
CA ALA A 292 -30.29 -2.70 11.94
C ALA A 292 -31.67 -2.14 12.32
N ARG A 293 -31.96 -0.89 11.97
CA ARG A 293 -33.30 -0.30 12.17
C ARG A 293 -34.36 -0.97 11.29
N ALA A 294 -34.06 -1.16 10.00
CA ALA A 294 -35.00 -1.74 9.05
C ALA A 294 -35.31 -3.22 9.38
N ASP A 295 -34.28 -3.99 9.70
CA ASP A 295 -34.36 -5.45 9.84
C ASP A 295 -34.82 -5.89 11.24
N HIS A 296 -34.53 -5.08 12.28
CA HIS A 296 -34.85 -5.42 13.67
C HIS A 296 -35.84 -4.44 14.34
N GLY A 297 -36.26 -3.37 13.65
CA GLY A 297 -37.21 -2.39 14.20
C GLY A 297 -36.66 -1.55 15.35
N LEU A 298 -35.33 -1.43 15.46
CA LEU A 298 -34.65 -0.71 16.54
C LEU A 298 -34.82 0.82 16.41
N SER A 299 -34.81 1.51 17.55
CA SER A 299 -34.56 2.96 17.58
C SER A 299 -33.15 3.30 17.08
N PHE A 300 -32.90 4.57 16.77
CA PHE A 300 -31.57 4.99 16.31
C PHE A 300 -30.49 4.69 17.35
N GLU A 301 -30.74 5.00 18.62
CA GLU A 301 -29.84 4.77 19.74
C GLU A 301 -29.55 3.28 19.94
N GLU A 302 -30.59 2.43 19.90
CA GLU A 302 -30.43 0.98 19.98
C GLU A 302 -29.63 0.42 18.79
N ALA A 303 -29.87 0.93 17.58
CA ALA A 303 -29.15 0.52 16.38
C ALA A 303 -27.68 0.97 16.38
N VAL A 304 -27.38 2.15 16.92
CA VAL A 304 -26.00 2.61 17.13
C VAL A 304 -25.28 1.66 18.09
N GLU A 305 -25.85 1.35 19.25
CA GLU A 305 -25.22 0.45 20.23
C GLU A 305 -25.09 -0.99 19.68
N PHE A 306 -26.11 -1.47 18.96
CA PHE A 306 -26.10 -2.78 18.33
C PHE A 306 -24.97 -2.93 17.30
N THR A 307 -24.79 -1.94 16.43
CA THR A 307 -23.77 -2.02 15.36
C THR A 307 -22.37 -1.73 15.87
N ARG A 308 -22.23 -0.81 16.84
CA ARG A 308 -20.94 -0.41 17.45
C ARG A 308 -20.14 -1.59 18.00
N ALA A 309 -20.82 -2.58 18.58
CA ALA A 309 -20.19 -3.77 19.16
C ALA A 309 -19.33 -4.57 18.17
N SER A 310 -19.57 -4.44 16.85
CA SER A 310 -18.80 -5.15 15.83
C SER A 310 -18.11 -4.24 14.82
N GLN A 311 -17.85 -2.99 15.20
CA GLN A 311 -17.15 -2.00 14.39
C GLN A 311 -15.79 -1.65 15.01
N ILE A 312 -14.75 -1.72 14.18
CA ILE A 312 -13.35 -1.42 14.53
C ILE A 312 -12.87 -0.28 13.64
N PHE A 313 -12.20 0.72 14.23
CA PHE A 313 -11.59 1.83 13.53
C PHE A 313 -10.07 1.85 13.74
N THR A 314 -9.31 1.95 12.65
CA THR A 314 -7.88 2.24 12.72
C THR A 314 -7.61 3.60 12.09
N THR A 315 -6.96 4.50 12.83
CA THR A 315 -6.48 5.79 12.31
C THR A 315 -5.00 5.69 11.96
N HIS A 316 -4.61 6.20 10.78
CA HIS A 316 -3.23 6.23 10.29
C HIS A 316 -2.67 7.66 10.25
N THR A 317 -3.49 8.63 10.63
CA THR A 317 -3.22 10.04 10.43
C THR A 317 -2.70 10.68 11.72
N PRO A 318 -1.45 11.17 11.76
CA PRO A 318 -0.86 11.77 12.96
C PRO A 318 -1.17 13.27 13.09
N VAL A 319 -1.84 13.88 12.10
CA VAL A 319 -2.12 15.32 12.03
C VAL A 319 -3.54 15.62 11.54
N PRO A 320 -4.25 16.63 12.09
CA PRO A 320 -5.63 16.95 11.69
C PRO A 320 -5.82 17.20 10.19
N ALA A 321 -4.80 17.76 9.51
CA ALA A 321 -4.85 18.07 8.08
C ALA A 321 -4.97 16.84 7.16
N GLY A 322 -4.77 15.62 7.68
CA GLY A 322 -4.96 14.37 6.93
C GLY A 322 -6.36 13.75 7.11
N ILE A 323 -7.23 14.36 7.92
CA ILE A 323 -8.59 13.87 8.18
C ILE A 323 -9.54 14.51 7.17
N ASP A 324 -10.38 13.69 6.54
CA ASP A 324 -11.44 14.18 5.66
C ASP A 324 -12.52 14.93 6.49
N LEU A 325 -12.75 16.19 6.11
CA LEU A 325 -13.71 17.11 6.71
C LEU A 325 -14.68 17.59 5.64
N PHE A 326 -15.99 17.39 5.87
CA PHE A 326 -17.03 17.82 4.95
C PHE A 326 -17.84 18.99 5.52
N ASP A 327 -18.17 19.95 4.65
CA ASP A 327 -19.08 21.03 4.99
C ASP A 327 -20.49 20.45 5.32
N PRO A 328 -21.18 20.95 6.36
CA PRO A 328 -22.54 20.50 6.68
C PRO A 328 -23.53 20.57 5.52
N ALA A 329 -23.42 21.56 4.62
CA ALA A 329 -24.29 21.66 3.44
C ALA A 329 -24.05 20.52 2.44
N LEU A 330 -22.82 20.01 2.36
CA LEU A 330 -22.50 18.84 1.55
C LEU A 330 -23.13 17.57 2.15
N MET A 331 -23.06 17.42 3.48
CA MET A 331 -23.73 16.33 4.18
C MET A 331 -25.24 16.36 3.94
N ASP A 332 -25.88 17.53 4.02
CA ASP A 332 -27.31 17.69 3.76
C ASP A 332 -27.70 17.26 2.35
N ARG A 333 -26.91 17.67 1.35
CA ARG A 333 -27.16 17.31 -0.05
C ARG A 333 -27.15 15.80 -0.24
N TYR A 334 -26.18 15.09 0.34
CA TYR A 334 -25.96 13.65 0.09
C TYR A 334 -26.64 12.70 1.08
N PHE A 335 -27.02 13.17 2.27
CA PHE A 335 -27.63 12.35 3.33
C PHE A 335 -29.01 12.82 3.77
N GLY A 336 -29.54 13.95 3.25
CA GLY A 336 -30.82 14.50 3.67
C GLY A 336 -31.98 13.50 3.65
N ASN A 337 -32.05 12.63 2.63
CA ASN A 337 -33.05 11.56 2.54
C ASN A 337 -32.82 10.46 3.59
N MET A 338 -31.55 10.18 3.90
CA MET A 338 -31.15 9.13 4.84
C MET A 338 -31.46 9.51 6.30
N TYR A 339 -31.60 10.80 6.63
CA TYR A 339 -32.00 11.23 7.97
C TYR A 339 -33.32 10.58 8.40
N ALA A 340 -34.32 10.57 7.50
CA ALA A 340 -35.61 9.94 7.74
C ALA A 340 -35.50 8.41 7.87
N GLU A 341 -34.67 7.77 7.04
CA GLU A 341 -34.41 6.32 7.11
C GLU A 341 -33.71 5.92 8.41
N LEU A 342 -32.89 6.82 8.97
CA LEU A 342 -32.24 6.67 10.27
C LEU A 342 -33.14 7.08 11.44
N GLY A 343 -34.28 7.75 11.17
CA GLY A 343 -35.24 8.18 12.17
C GLY A 343 -34.73 9.32 13.05
N VAL A 344 -33.85 10.15 12.49
CA VAL A 344 -33.24 11.29 13.18
C VAL A 344 -33.42 12.57 12.39
N ASP A 345 -33.29 13.71 13.06
CA ASP A 345 -33.19 14.99 12.37
C ASP A 345 -31.76 15.28 11.91
N ARG A 346 -31.61 16.39 11.18
CA ARG A 346 -30.33 16.87 10.65
C ARG A 346 -29.28 17.03 11.74
N GLU A 347 -29.60 17.74 12.84
CA GLU A 347 -28.61 18.06 13.85
C GLU A 347 -28.13 16.81 14.58
N ARG A 348 -29.03 15.85 14.84
CA ARG A 348 -28.69 14.58 15.44
C ARG A 348 -27.77 13.73 14.55
N PHE A 349 -27.99 13.75 13.23
CA PHE A 349 -27.08 13.09 12.29
C PHE A 349 -25.70 13.76 12.24
N LEU A 350 -25.67 15.09 12.06
CA LEU A 350 -24.41 15.84 11.99
C LEU A 350 -23.61 15.75 13.29
N ALA A 351 -24.29 15.66 14.43
CA ALA A 351 -23.69 15.40 15.73
C ALA A 351 -22.90 14.08 15.79
N LEU A 352 -23.04 13.15 14.85
CA LEU A 352 -22.17 11.97 14.78
C LEU A 352 -20.75 12.33 14.33
N GLY A 353 -20.58 13.30 13.43
CA GLY A 353 -19.28 13.67 12.86
C GLY A 353 -18.65 14.94 13.43
N ARG A 354 -19.35 15.73 14.25
CA ARG A 354 -18.81 16.99 14.82
C ARG A 354 -17.97 16.76 16.07
N GLU A 355 -16.82 17.41 16.22
CA GLU A 355 -16.06 17.34 17.48
C GLU A 355 -16.88 17.83 18.68
N ASN A 356 -17.48 19.02 18.54
CA ASN A 356 -18.52 19.51 19.45
C ASN A 356 -19.91 19.31 18.81
N PRO A 357 -20.75 18.38 19.33
CA PRO A 357 -22.08 18.11 18.79
C PRO A 357 -22.97 19.35 18.66
N GLU A 358 -22.80 20.31 19.56
CA GLU A 358 -23.62 21.51 19.70
C GLU A 358 -23.13 22.68 18.83
N ASP A 359 -21.99 22.56 18.15
CA ASP A 359 -21.49 23.60 17.26
C ASP A 359 -22.02 23.41 15.82
N PRO A 360 -22.99 24.22 15.37
CA PRO A 360 -23.60 24.05 14.06
C PRO A 360 -22.64 24.38 12.91
N ALA A 361 -21.58 25.15 13.17
CA ALA A 361 -20.56 25.53 12.18
C ALA A 361 -19.43 24.50 12.07
N SER A 362 -19.37 23.53 12.99
CA SER A 362 -18.34 22.49 12.98
C SER A 362 -18.50 21.60 11.73
N PRO A 363 -17.41 21.37 10.96
CA PRO A 363 -17.45 20.46 9.82
C PRO A 363 -17.70 19.03 10.29
N PHE A 364 -18.20 18.20 9.38
CA PHE A 364 -18.40 16.78 9.63
C PHE A 364 -17.08 16.03 9.44
N SER A 365 -16.50 15.54 10.53
CA SER A 365 -15.24 14.80 10.54
C SER A 365 -15.47 13.29 10.44
N MET A 366 -14.85 12.67 9.44
CA MET A 366 -14.95 11.22 9.24
C MET A 366 -14.25 10.43 10.34
N ALA A 367 -13.15 10.95 10.90
CA ALA A 367 -12.50 10.31 12.03
C ALA A 367 -13.38 10.33 13.29
N VAL A 368 -14.08 11.43 13.55
CA VAL A 368 -15.02 11.55 14.68
C VAL A 368 -16.21 10.60 14.50
N LEU A 369 -16.77 10.52 13.29
CA LEU A 369 -17.82 9.54 12.95
C LEU A 369 -17.36 8.12 13.29
N CYS A 370 -16.19 7.71 12.81
CA CYS A 370 -15.65 6.38 13.05
C CYS A 370 -15.40 6.11 14.54
N LEU A 371 -14.85 7.07 15.29
CA LEU A 371 -14.59 6.94 16.73
C LEU A 371 -15.87 6.79 17.54
N ARG A 372 -16.91 7.57 17.22
CA ARG A 372 -18.21 7.48 17.92
C ARG A 372 -18.92 6.17 17.62
N LEU A 373 -18.84 5.68 16.39
CA LEU A 373 -19.56 4.48 15.97
C LEU A 373 -18.76 3.19 16.13
N SER A 374 -17.53 3.21 16.64
CA SER A 374 -16.73 2.00 16.90
C SER A 374 -16.67 1.65 18.38
N SER A 375 -16.59 0.35 18.68
CA SER A 375 -16.28 -0.14 20.04
C SER A 375 -14.78 -0.22 20.29
N HIS A 376 -13.99 -0.38 19.23
CA HIS A 376 -12.54 -0.46 19.28
C HIS A 376 -11.93 0.54 18.31
N ALA A 377 -10.96 1.30 18.80
CA ALA A 377 -10.16 2.20 18.00
C ALA A 377 -8.67 2.01 18.30
N ASN A 378 -7.81 2.11 17.29
CA ASN A 378 -6.37 2.01 17.48
C ASN A 378 -5.56 2.93 16.56
N GLY A 379 -4.42 3.41 17.08
CA GLY A 379 -3.30 3.89 16.28
C GLY A 379 -2.42 2.73 15.78
N VAL A 380 -1.36 3.07 15.03
CA VAL A 380 -0.59 2.12 14.20
C VAL A 380 0.87 1.93 14.64
N SER A 381 1.22 2.52 15.78
CA SER A 381 2.43 2.33 16.56
C SER A 381 2.13 2.74 17.99
N ARG A 382 3.00 2.39 18.94
CA ARG A 382 2.84 2.81 20.34
C ARG A 382 2.81 4.33 20.47
N LEU A 383 3.77 5.02 19.85
CA LEU A 383 3.84 6.48 19.86
C LEU A 383 2.62 7.11 19.21
N HIS A 384 2.16 6.56 18.08
CA HIS A 384 0.94 7.05 17.42
C HIS A 384 -0.31 6.87 18.29
N GLY A 385 -0.41 5.80 19.07
CA GLY A 385 -1.49 5.64 20.04
C GLY A 385 -1.55 6.82 21.03
N HIS A 386 -0.41 7.34 21.48
CA HIS A 386 -0.35 8.55 22.30
C HIS A 386 -0.78 9.80 21.53
N VAL A 387 -0.24 9.99 20.32
CA VAL A 387 -0.60 11.12 19.44
C VAL A 387 -2.11 11.15 19.16
N SER A 388 -2.73 10.01 18.84
CA SER A 388 -4.16 9.91 18.57
C SER A 388 -5.01 10.21 19.80
N ARG A 389 -4.63 9.72 20.99
CA ARG A 389 -5.35 10.05 22.23
C ARG A 389 -5.35 11.54 22.52
N ARG A 390 -4.20 12.20 22.35
CA ARG A 390 -4.08 13.64 22.50
C ARG A 390 -4.91 14.41 21.47
N MET A 391 -4.87 13.98 20.21
CA MET A 391 -5.60 14.62 19.10
C MET A 391 -7.12 14.56 19.29
N PHE A 392 -7.65 13.45 19.81
CA PHE A 392 -9.08 13.23 19.99
C PHE A 392 -9.56 13.34 21.44
N HIS A 393 -8.74 13.89 22.33
CA HIS A 393 -9.04 14.00 23.77
C HIS A 393 -10.34 14.78 24.02
N THR A 394 -10.60 15.80 23.21
CA THR A 394 -11.80 16.67 23.30
C THR A 394 -13.12 15.90 23.14
N LEU A 395 -13.10 14.71 22.52
CA LEU A 395 -14.29 13.86 22.36
C LEU A 395 -14.70 13.16 23.67
N TYR A 396 -13.83 13.14 24.68
CA TYR A 396 -14.01 12.40 25.93
C TYR A 396 -13.91 13.34 27.14
N PRO A 397 -14.88 14.25 27.33
CA PRO A 397 -14.84 15.23 28.41
C PRO A 397 -14.78 14.55 29.79
N GLY A 398 -13.83 14.98 30.61
CA GLY A 398 -13.60 14.41 31.95
C GLY A 398 -12.70 13.19 32.00
N ALA A 399 -12.32 12.59 30.86
CA ALA A 399 -11.31 11.55 30.81
C ALA A 399 -9.90 12.15 30.84
N LEU A 400 -8.94 11.46 31.47
CA LEU A 400 -7.52 11.76 31.27
C LEU A 400 -7.08 11.32 29.87
N GLU A 401 -6.02 11.92 29.30
CA GLU A 401 -5.51 11.55 27.97
C GLU A 401 -5.25 10.03 27.85
N LYS A 402 -4.68 9.41 28.89
CA LYS A 402 -4.41 7.97 28.95
C LYS A 402 -5.67 7.08 29.00
N GLU A 403 -6.82 7.65 29.37
CA GLU A 403 -8.11 6.95 29.48
C GLU A 403 -8.94 7.06 28.20
N VAL A 404 -8.54 7.91 27.25
CA VAL A 404 -9.13 7.95 25.91
C VAL A 404 -9.04 6.56 25.27
N PRO A 405 -10.16 5.95 24.85
CA PRO A 405 -10.26 4.54 24.45
C PRO A 405 -9.71 4.28 23.03
N ILE A 406 -8.51 4.79 22.76
CA ILE A 406 -7.76 4.55 21.53
C ILE A 406 -6.52 3.74 21.91
N GLY A 407 -6.43 2.50 21.43
CA GLY A 407 -5.28 1.60 21.63
C GLY A 407 -4.17 1.83 20.60
N HIS A 408 -3.30 0.83 20.46
CA HIS A 408 -2.39 0.73 19.32
C HIS A 408 -2.25 -0.72 18.87
N VAL A 409 -2.08 -0.91 17.57
CA VAL A 409 -1.62 -2.16 16.95
C VAL A 409 -0.51 -1.76 16.01
N THR A 410 0.74 -2.07 16.38
CA THR A 410 1.90 -1.68 15.58
C THR A 410 1.84 -2.36 14.22
N ASN A 411 1.99 -1.58 13.14
CA ASN A 411 1.98 -2.11 11.78
C ASN A 411 3.03 -3.21 11.58
N GLY A 412 2.76 -4.09 10.61
CA GLY A 412 3.68 -5.11 10.16
C GLY A 412 3.82 -5.11 8.63
N VAL A 413 4.69 -5.98 8.13
CA VAL A 413 4.89 -6.17 6.69
C VAL A 413 4.85 -7.65 6.35
N HIS A 414 4.31 -7.98 5.19
CA HIS A 414 4.19 -9.35 4.74
C HIS A 414 5.54 -9.85 4.17
N TYR A 415 6.34 -10.55 4.98
CA TYR A 415 7.71 -10.94 4.66
C TYR A 415 7.89 -11.59 3.27
N PRO A 416 7.10 -12.59 2.85
CA PRO A 416 7.23 -13.18 1.51
C PRO A 416 7.07 -12.20 0.35
N SER A 417 6.36 -11.07 0.55
CA SER A 417 6.21 -10.04 -0.49
C SER A 417 7.44 -9.16 -0.70
N TRP A 418 8.29 -9.04 0.32
CA TRP A 418 9.36 -8.02 0.39
C TRP A 418 10.77 -8.60 0.46
N ILE A 419 10.91 -9.84 0.93
CA ILE A 419 12.21 -10.53 0.99
C ILE A 419 12.67 -10.93 -0.42
N SER A 420 13.98 -10.80 -0.69
CA SER A 420 14.55 -11.27 -1.96
C SER A 420 14.56 -12.79 -2.04
N LYS A 421 14.52 -13.36 -3.25
CA LYS A 421 14.62 -14.81 -3.45
C LYS A 421 15.85 -15.41 -2.76
N GLU A 422 17.00 -14.77 -2.87
CA GLU A 422 18.26 -15.25 -2.28
C GLU A 422 18.22 -15.26 -0.76
N MET A 423 17.61 -14.24 -0.16
CA MET A 423 17.46 -14.16 1.29
C MET A 423 16.43 -15.18 1.79
N ALA A 424 15.34 -15.40 1.04
CA ALA A 424 14.38 -16.47 1.33
C ALA A 424 15.04 -17.86 1.26
N GLU A 425 15.86 -18.13 0.24
CA GLU A 425 16.63 -19.39 0.13
C GLU A 425 17.62 -19.57 1.29
N LEU A 426 18.22 -18.48 1.77
CA LEU A 426 19.08 -18.49 2.95
C LEU A 426 18.27 -18.82 4.21
N PHE A 427 17.12 -18.18 4.40
CA PHE A 427 16.24 -18.47 5.53
C PHE A 427 15.68 -19.88 5.48
N ASP A 428 15.27 -20.39 4.32
CA ASP A 428 14.80 -21.76 4.16
C ASP A 428 15.88 -22.78 4.55
N ARG A 429 17.15 -22.51 4.20
CA ARG A 429 18.27 -23.39 4.56
C ARG A 429 18.57 -23.41 6.06
N TYR A 430 18.61 -22.24 6.70
CA TYR A 430 19.08 -22.10 8.08
C TYR A 430 17.97 -22.05 9.12
N LEU A 431 16.84 -21.42 8.83
CA LEU A 431 15.70 -21.29 9.76
C LEU A 431 14.66 -22.39 9.49
N GLY A 432 14.61 -22.92 8.27
CA GLY A 432 13.55 -23.81 7.77
C GLY A 432 12.31 -23.02 7.33
N PRO A 433 11.38 -23.60 6.57
CA PRO A 433 10.31 -22.86 5.88
C PRO A 433 9.31 -22.16 6.81
N ARG A 434 9.35 -22.45 8.12
CA ARG A 434 8.45 -21.89 9.14
C ARG A 434 8.56 -20.38 9.29
N TRP A 435 9.65 -19.74 8.86
CA TRP A 435 9.76 -18.27 8.92
C TRP A 435 8.68 -17.56 8.09
N GLN A 436 8.16 -18.23 7.05
CA GLN A 436 7.15 -17.68 6.13
C GLN A 436 5.77 -17.61 6.79
N TYR A 437 5.35 -18.67 7.47
CA TYR A 437 3.98 -18.82 8.00
C TYR A 437 3.88 -18.79 9.54
N ALA A 438 5.01 -18.70 10.24
CA ALA A 438 5.05 -18.47 11.68
C ALA A 438 6.10 -17.41 12.07
N PRO A 439 6.07 -16.20 11.46
CA PRO A 439 7.10 -15.18 11.68
C PRO A 439 7.14 -14.65 13.13
N ALA A 440 6.09 -14.85 13.92
CA ALA A 440 6.05 -14.47 15.33
C ALA A 440 6.76 -15.49 16.26
N ASP A 441 7.15 -16.67 15.77
CA ASP A 441 7.82 -17.68 16.60
C ASP A 441 9.31 -17.32 16.77
N ALA A 442 9.66 -16.79 17.95
CA ALA A 442 11.03 -16.42 18.29
C ALA A 442 12.03 -17.58 18.16
N LYS A 443 11.59 -18.85 18.27
CA LYS A 443 12.47 -20.01 18.11
C LYS A 443 12.95 -20.17 16.67
N VAL A 444 12.13 -19.76 15.69
CA VAL A 444 12.53 -19.75 14.28
C VAL A 444 13.66 -18.75 14.08
N TRP A 445 13.50 -17.52 14.58
CA TRP A 445 14.47 -16.45 14.43
C TRP A 445 15.74 -16.63 15.27
N ALA A 446 15.71 -17.37 16.37
CA ALA A 446 16.91 -17.67 17.15
C ALA A 446 18.02 -18.35 16.31
N ARG A 447 17.61 -19.11 15.28
CA ARG A 447 18.52 -19.80 14.34
C ARG A 447 19.19 -18.87 13.34
N ILE A 448 18.82 -17.58 13.28
CA ILE A 448 19.53 -16.61 12.44
C ILE A 448 21.01 -16.51 12.80
N ARG A 449 21.37 -16.80 14.06
CA ARG A 449 22.76 -16.85 14.54
C ARG A 449 23.56 -18.03 13.98
N GLU A 450 22.90 -18.99 13.33
CA GLU A 450 23.55 -20.13 12.65
C GLU A 450 23.99 -19.77 11.22
N VAL A 451 23.52 -18.64 10.67
CA VAL A 451 23.90 -18.17 9.33
C VAL A 451 25.32 -17.63 9.38
N PRO A 452 26.27 -18.15 8.57
CA PRO A 452 27.63 -17.62 8.51
C PRO A 452 27.67 -16.19 7.95
N ASP A 453 28.48 -15.33 8.57
CA ASP A 453 28.60 -13.91 8.20
C ASP A 453 29.00 -13.75 6.73
N GLU A 454 29.92 -14.57 6.20
CA GLU A 454 30.36 -14.48 4.81
C GLU A 454 29.24 -14.84 3.82
N GLU A 455 28.35 -15.76 4.19
CA GLU A 455 27.23 -16.14 3.34
C GLU A 455 26.14 -15.07 3.35
N LEU A 456 25.83 -14.49 4.51
CA LEU A 456 24.92 -13.36 4.63
C LEU A 456 25.44 -12.15 3.83
N TRP A 457 26.73 -11.83 3.98
CA TRP A 457 27.37 -10.73 3.27
C TRP A 457 27.40 -10.95 1.76
N ARG A 458 27.79 -12.14 1.29
CA ARG A 458 27.75 -12.47 -0.14
C ARG A 458 26.34 -12.38 -0.71
N THR A 459 25.33 -12.82 0.06
CA THR A 459 23.92 -12.70 -0.31
C THR A 459 23.52 -11.23 -0.42
N HIS A 460 23.98 -10.37 0.48
CA HIS A 460 23.80 -8.92 0.44
C HIS A 460 24.43 -8.27 -0.80
N CYS A 461 25.71 -8.50 -1.06
CA CYS A 461 26.41 -7.93 -2.21
C CYS A 461 25.71 -8.26 -3.54
N ARG A 462 25.22 -9.49 -3.73
CA ARG A 462 24.44 -9.87 -4.93
C ARG A 462 23.17 -9.06 -5.10
N ARG A 463 22.48 -8.72 -4.01
CA ARG A 463 21.27 -7.90 -4.03
C ARG A 463 21.60 -6.44 -4.34
N ARG A 464 22.70 -5.91 -3.78
CA ARG A 464 23.23 -4.57 -4.11
C ARG A 464 23.63 -4.44 -5.57
N GLU A 465 24.35 -5.43 -6.13
CA GLU A 465 24.69 -5.49 -7.55
C GLU A 465 23.46 -5.39 -8.45
N ARG A 466 22.38 -6.10 -8.10
CA ARG A 466 21.11 -6.05 -8.83
C ARG A 466 20.43 -4.70 -8.71
N LEU A 467 20.45 -4.08 -7.53
CA LEU A 467 19.91 -2.74 -7.32
C LEU A 467 20.66 -1.71 -8.19
N VAL A 468 21.99 -1.75 -8.21
CA VAL A 468 22.81 -0.87 -9.05
C VAL A 468 22.51 -1.08 -10.53
N ALA A 469 22.44 -2.33 -11.00
CA ALA A 469 22.09 -2.64 -12.38
C ALA A 469 20.66 -2.17 -12.74
N PHE A 470 19.71 -2.33 -11.82
CA PHE A 470 18.34 -1.84 -11.97
C PHE A 470 18.32 -0.31 -12.07
N ALA A 471 18.97 0.39 -11.15
CA ALA A 471 19.06 1.85 -11.13
C ALA A 471 19.66 2.40 -12.43
N ARG A 472 20.81 1.88 -12.87
CA ARG A 472 21.46 2.24 -14.15
C ARG A 472 20.51 2.11 -15.34
N ARG A 473 19.80 0.98 -15.45
CA ARG A 473 18.81 0.75 -16.54
C ARG A 473 17.66 1.75 -16.47
N ARG A 474 17.14 2.01 -15.27
CA ARG A 474 15.99 2.90 -15.07
C ARG A 474 16.35 4.35 -15.35
N LEU A 475 17.51 4.81 -14.90
CA LEU A 475 18.06 6.14 -15.23
C LEU A 475 18.26 6.32 -16.74
N ALA A 476 18.84 5.32 -17.42
CA ALA A 476 19.01 5.36 -18.87
C ALA A 476 17.66 5.47 -19.59
N ALA A 477 16.68 4.65 -19.22
CA ALA A 477 15.33 4.70 -19.80
C ALA A 477 14.63 6.05 -19.55
N GLN A 478 14.74 6.61 -18.35
CA GLN A 478 14.22 7.94 -18.01
C GLN A 478 14.83 9.06 -18.88
N LEU A 479 16.13 8.96 -19.19
CA LEU A 479 16.82 9.92 -20.07
C LEU A 479 16.43 9.73 -21.54
N GLU A 480 16.32 8.48 -22.00
CA GLU A 480 15.86 8.14 -23.36
C GLU A 480 14.44 8.66 -23.61
N GLN A 481 13.51 8.49 -22.66
CA GLN A 481 12.14 9.00 -22.74
C GLN A 481 12.08 10.53 -22.83
N ARG A 482 13.09 11.24 -22.34
CA ARG A 482 13.23 12.69 -22.42
C ARG A 482 14.03 13.16 -23.63
N ALA A 483 14.37 12.26 -24.55
CA ALA A 483 15.24 12.53 -25.69
C ALA A 483 16.57 13.19 -25.31
N ALA A 484 17.15 12.78 -24.17
CA ALA A 484 18.44 13.30 -23.71
C ALA A 484 19.58 12.90 -24.67
N PRO A 485 20.69 13.65 -24.70
CA PRO A 485 21.84 13.33 -25.54
C PRO A 485 22.38 11.91 -25.29
N PRO A 486 22.82 11.16 -26.32
CA PRO A 486 23.36 9.81 -26.16
C PRO A 486 24.54 9.70 -25.17
N SER A 487 25.30 10.78 -24.98
CA SER A 487 26.39 10.84 -23.98
C SER A 487 25.86 10.75 -22.55
N GLN A 488 24.76 11.43 -22.22
CA GLN A 488 24.14 11.38 -20.90
C GLN A 488 23.54 10.00 -20.62
N VAL A 489 22.90 9.40 -21.64
CA VAL A 489 22.37 8.03 -21.53
C VAL A 489 23.50 7.02 -21.27
N ARG A 490 24.64 7.12 -21.97
CA ARG A 490 25.81 6.27 -21.70
C ARG A 490 26.35 6.49 -20.28
N GLN A 491 26.42 7.73 -19.82
CA GLN A 491 26.87 8.04 -18.47
C GLN A 491 25.95 7.43 -17.40
N ALA A 492 24.62 7.51 -17.57
CA ALA A 492 23.67 6.87 -16.65
C ALA A 492 23.78 5.34 -16.63
N ARG A 493 24.20 4.71 -17.73
CA ARG A 493 24.49 3.27 -17.76
C ARG A 493 25.76 2.88 -17.00
N GLN A 494 26.64 3.85 -16.73
CA GLN A 494 27.93 3.68 -16.05
C GLN A 494 27.96 4.29 -14.64
N SER A 495 26.92 5.04 -14.24
CA SER A 495 26.82 5.67 -12.91
C SER A 495 26.66 4.64 -11.80
N LEU A 496 26.93 5.03 -10.55
CA LEU A 496 26.86 4.18 -9.35
C LEU A 496 27.93 3.06 -9.39
N SER A 497 28.36 2.58 -8.24
CA SER A 497 29.28 1.45 -8.11
C SER A 497 28.63 0.31 -7.32
N ILE A 498 29.01 -0.93 -7.64
CA ILE A 498 28.61 -2.11 -6.86
C ILE A 498 29.41 -2.23 -5.56
N ASP A 499 30.56 -1.54 -5.47
CA ASP A 499 31.47 -1.56 -4.33
C ASP A 499 31.25 -0.37 -3.38
N ALA A 500 30.37 0.57 -3.75
CA ALA A 500 30.03 1.73 -2.92
C ALA A 500 28.94 1.40 -1.89
N LEU A 501 29.08 1.97 -0.69
CA LEU A 501 28.03 1.99 0.31
C LEU A 501 26.80 2.72 -0.26
N THR A 502 25.67 2.03 -0.30
CA THR A 502 24.43 2.49 -0.93
C THR A 502 23.40 2.88 0.13
N LEU A 503 23.17 4.19 0.25
CA LEU A 503 22.10 4.75 1.09
C LEU A 503 20.79 4.76 0.29
N GLY A 504 19.77 4.09 0.80
CA GLY A 504 18.43 4.05 0.22
C GLY A 504 17.48 5.03 0.91
N PHE A 505 16.79 5.86 0.12
CA PHE A 505 15.73 6.74 0.60
C PHE A 505 14.53 6.69 -0.36
N ALA A 506 13.41 6.09 0.06
CA ALA A 506 12.19 6.20 -0.72
C ALA A 506 10.90 6.28 0.09
N ARG A 507 10.04 7.21 -0.30
CA ARG A 507 8.77 7.54 0.36
C ARG A 507 7.96 8.57 -0.44
N ARG A 508 6.73 8.85 0.00
CA ARG A 508 6.00 10.05 -0.44
C ARG A 508 6.78 11.30 -0.03
N PHE A 509 6.98 12.21 -0.97
CA PHE A 509 7.57 13.52 -0.71
C PHE A 509 6.51 14.43 -0.09
N ALA A 510 6.79 14.87 1.14
CA ALA A 510 6.00 15.82 1.92
C ALA A 510 6.95 16.56 2.87
N THR A 511 6.60 17.79 3.25
CA THR A 511 7.49 18.66 4.03
C THR A 511 7.90 18.07 5.38
N TYR A 512 7.01 17.33 6.05
CA TYR A 512 7.32 16.69 7.33
C TYR A 512 8.25 15.48 7.22
N LYS A 513 8.41 14.88 6.02
CA LYS A 513 9.32 13.73 5.81
C LYS A 513 10.79 14.16 5.65
N ARG A 514 11.05 15.47 5.56
CA ARG A 514 12.38 16.11 5.46
C ARG A 514 13.33 15.45 4.46
N ALA A 515 12.82 15.18 3.26
CA ALA A 515 13.60 14.51 2.21
C ALA A 515 14.93 15.22 1.90
N THR A 516 15.02 16.53 2.11
CA THR A 516 16.20 17.36 1.81
C THR A 516 17.07 17.66 3.03
N LEU A 517 16.90 16.97 4.18
CA LEU A 517 17.74 17.21 5.36
C LEU A 517 19.24 16.99 5.07
N LEU A 518 19.58 16.01 4.22
CA LEU A 518 20.95 15.83 3.73
C LEU A 518 21.44 17.02 2.89
N LEU A 519 20.56 17.74 2.19
CA LEU A 519 20.96 18.91 1.41
C LEU A 519 21.18 20.16 2.28
N HIS A 520 21.00 20.07 3.61
CA HIS A 520 21.25 21.18 4.52
C HIS A 520 22.74 21.58 4.59
N ASP A 521 23.66 20.62 4.40
CA ASP A 521 25.10 20.88 4.27
C ASP A 521 25.65 20.19 3.00
N PRO A 522 25.48 20.79 1.81
CA PRO A 522 25.86 20.16 0.56
C PRO A 522 27.37 19.93 0.45
N GLU A 523 28.21 20.71 1.14
CA GLU A 523 29.67 20.55 1.08
C GLU A 523 30.15 19.37 1.93
N ARG A 524 29.51 19.10 3.08
CA ARG A 524 29.70 17.81 3.79
C ARG A 524 29.23 16.64 2.94
N LEU A 525 28.08 16.76 2.28
CA LEU A 525 27.56 15.70 1.40
C LEU A 525 28.51 15.39 0.25
N VAL A 526 29.00 16.42 -0.45
CA VAL A 526 29.95 16.25 -1.55
C VAL A 526 31.19 15.50 -1.06
N ARG A 527 31.78 15.91 0.07
CA ARG A 527 32.96 15.23 0.63
C ARG A 527 32.71 13.76 0.93
N LEU A 528 31.56 13.41 1.51
CA LEU A 528 31.17 12.02 1.77
C LEU A 528 31.02 11.21 0.48
N LEU A 529 30.36 11.76 -0.53
CA LEU A 529 30.11 11.05 -1.79
C LEU A 529 31.38 10.85 -2.62
N THR A 530 32.34 11.78 -2.53
CA THR A 530 33.55 11.77 -3.36
C THR A 530 34.79 11.21 -2.66
N ASP A 531 34.67 10.63 -1.46
CA ASP A 531 35.79 9.98 -0.78
C ASP A 531 36.22 8.73 -1.59
N PRO A 532 37.45 8.69 -2.13
CA PRO A 532 37.91 7.58 -2.98
C PRO A 532 38.23 6.31 -2.17
N GLU A 533 38.49 6.42 -0.87
CA GLU A 533 38.79 5.28 0.00
C GLU A 533 37.52 4.69 0.62
N ARG A 534 36.50 5.53 0.81
CA ARG A 534 35.19 5.13 1.37
C ARG A 534 34.05 5.56 0.44
N PRO A 535 33.85 4.86 -0.69
CA PRO A 535 32.89 5.27 -1.70
C PRO A 535 31.44 5.18 -1.19
N VAL A 536 30.69 6.28 -1.29
CA VAL A 536 29.27 6.37 -0.92
C VAL A 536 28.43 6.77 -2.12
N GLN A 537 27.21 6.24 -2.19
CA GLN A 537 26.19 6.62 -3.16
C GLN A 537 24.78 6.64 -2.55
N ILE A 538 23.87 7.39 -3.16
CA ILE A 538 22.50 7.59 -2.68
C ILE A 538 21.50 7.26 -3.78
N LEU A 539 20.54 6.40 -3.46
CA LEU A 539 19.40 6.08 -4.30
C LEU A 539 18.12 6.64 -3.70
N ILE A 540 17.46 7.52 -4.46
CA ILE A 540 16.29 8.28 -4.05
C ILE A 540 15.13 7.91 -4.94
N ALA A 541 13.94 7.68 -4.37
CA ALA A 541 12.72 7.50 -5.14
C ALA A 541 11.50 8.00 -4.38
N GLY A 542 10.49 8.49 -5.09
CA GLY A 542 9.24 8.89 -4.45
C GLY A 542 8.40 9.83 -5.28
N LYS A 543 7.15 10.02 -4.85
CA LYS A 543 6.16 10.87 -5.49
C LYS A 543 5.68 11.94 -4.52
N ALA A 544 5.49 13.17 -5.00
CA ALA A 544 4.74 14.19 -4.28
C ALA A 544 3.26 14.13 -4.70
N HIS A 545 2.34 14.51 -3.81
CA HIS A 545 0.93 14.63 -4.21
C HIS A 545 0.79 15.70 -5.33
N PRO A 546 -0.13 15.58 -6.31
CA PRO A 546 -0.18 16.50 -7.45
C PRO A 546 -0.39 17.97 -7.04
N ARG A 547 -1.15 18.19 -5.96
CA ARG A 547 -1.40 19.50 -5.33
C ARG A 547 -0.33 19.93 -4.31
N ASP A 548 0.64 19.08 -3.96
CA ASP A 548 1.70 19.40 -3.01
C ASP A 548 2.92 19.99 -3.72
N HIS A 549 2.85 21.28 -4.03
CA HIS A 549 3.94 22.02 -4.68
C HIS A 549 5.23 22.01 -3.86
N ALA A 550 5.14 22.04 -2.54
CA ALA A 550 6.32 21.98 -1.67
C ALA A 550 7.02 20.63 -1.80
N GLY A 551 6.27 19.53 -1.79
CA GLY A 551 6.80 18.19 -2.05
C GLY A 551 7.46 18.05 -3.43
N LYS A 552 6.90 18.68 -4.47
CA LYS A 552 7.50 18.71 -5.82
C LYS A 552 8.82 19.50 -5.85
N GLU A 553 8.91 20.58 -5.10
CA GLU A 553 10.15 21.37 -4.99
C GLU A 553 11.27 20.57 -4.29
N LEU A 554 10.95 19.76 -3.28
CA LEU A 554 11.94 18.87 -2.65
C LEU A 554 12.54 17.85 -3.64
N ILE A 555 11.72 17.31 -4.55
CA ILE A 555 12.18 16.42 -5.64
C ILE A 555 13.12 17.18 -6.58
N ARG A 556 12.74 18.40 -6.96
CA ARG A 556 13.51 19.26 -7.85
C ARG A 556 14.90 19.57 -7.27
N GLN A 557 14.97 19.89 -5.98
CA GLN A 557 16.24 20.15 -5.28
C GLN A 557 17.20 18.95 -5.37
N TRP A 558 16.71 17.73 -5.13
CA TRP A 558 17.52 16.51 -5.28
C TRP A 558 18.02 16.29 -6.70
N LEU A 559 17.19 16.56 -7.70
CA LEU A 559 17.58 16.42 -9.10
C LEU A 559 18.63 17.45 -9.51
N HIS A 560 18.52 18.67 -9.00
CA HIS A 560 19.53 19.71 -9.22
C HIS A 560 20.85 19.33 -8.56
N PHE A 561 20.82 18.85 -7.31
CA PHE A 561 22.01 18.33 -6.63
C PHE A 561 22.64 17.14 -7.36
N ALA A 562 21.85 16.16 -7.80
CA ALA A 562 22.34 15.00 -8.54
C ALA A 562 22.95 15.35 -9.92
N ARG A 563 22.70 16.56 -10.44
CA ARG A 563 23.29 17.07 -11.70
C ARG A 563 24.61 17.80 -11.50
N ASP A 564 24.93 18.23 -10.27
CA ASP A 564 26.22 18.84 -9.92
C ASP A 564 27.35 17.89 -10.36
N GLU A 565 28.34 18.46 -11.06
CA GLU A 565 29.44 17.69 -11.65
C GLU A 565 30.29 16.99 -10.60
N ARG A 566 30.37 17.55 -9.39
CA ARG A 566 31.17 17.00 -8.27
C ARG A 566 30.63 15.67 -7.76
N VAL A 567 29.31 15.48 -7.78
CA VAL A 567 28.63 14.28 -7.24
C VAL A 567 27.97 13.44 -8.34
N ARG A 568 28.20 13.80 -9.60
CA ARG A 568 27.58 13.13 -10.74
C ARG A 568 27.97 11.65 -10.75
N GLY A 569 26.96 10.79 -10.72
CA GLY A 569 27.15 9.34 -10.68
C GLY A 569 27.14 8.73 -9.27
N HIS A 570 27.11 9.55 -8.22
CA HIS A 570 26.96 9.11 -6.83
C HIS A 570 25.52 9.25 -6.31
N VAL A 571 24.71 10.12 -6.92
CA VAL A 571 23.31 10.31 -6.54
C VAL A 571 22.42 9.97 -7.72
N ALA A 572 21.38 9.17 -7.48
CA ALA A 572 20.38 8.83 -8.48
C ALA A 572 18.96 8.99 -7.95
N PHE A 573 18.13 9.68 -8.74
CA PHE A 573 16.69 9.77 -8.51
C PHE A 573 15.96 8.85 -9.49
N ILE A 574 15.26 7.85 -8.96
CA ILE A 574 14.48 6.87 -9.72
C ILE A 574 13.03 7.33 -9.81
N GLU A 575 12.55 7.51 -11.04
CA GLU A 575 11.19 7.98 -11.34
C GLU A 575 10.14 6.88 -11.17
N ASP A 576 8.93 7.32 -10.81
CA ASP A 576 7.72 6.50 -10.71
C ASP A 576 7.84 5.39 -9.66
N TYR A 577 8.14 5.79 -8.42
CA TYR A 577 8.21 4.87 -7.28
C TYR A 577 6.91 4.06 -7.11
N ASP A 578 7.05 2.74 -7.20
CA ASP A 578 6.01 1.72 -7.05
C ASP A 578 6.54 0.50 -6.26
N MET A 579 5.76 -0.57 -6.16
CA MET A 579 6.16 -1.79 -5.43
C MET A 579 7.39 -2.46 -6.05
N ALA A 580 7.52 -2.48 -7.38
CA ALA A 580 8.72 -2.96 -8.05
C ALA A 580 9.97 -2.18 -7.65
N VAL A 581 9.95 -0.85 -7.77
CA VAL A 581 11.07 0.01 -7.35
C VAL A 581 11.37 -0.17 -5.86
N ALA A 582 10.33 -0.25 -5.03
CA ALA A 582 10.46 -0.48 -3.60
C ALA A 582 11.19 -1.79 -3.27
N ARG A 583 10.84 -2.90 -3.93
CA ARG A 583 11.49 -4.20 -3.74
C ARG A 583 12.99 -4.13 -4.02
N TYR A 584 13.41 -3.55 -5.15
CA TYR A 584 14.84 -3.42 -5.45
C TYR A 584 15.57 -2.60 -4.38
N LEU A 585 14.98 -1.48 -3.95
CA LEU A 585 15.59 -0.59 -2.96
C LEU A 585 15.73 -1.24 -1.58
N VAL A 586 14.65 -1.80 -1.03
CA VAL A 586 14.67 -2.39 0.33
C VAL A 586 15.44 -3.72 0.39
N GLN A 587 15.68 -4.38 -0.74
CA GLN A 587 16.45 -5.63 -0.80
C GLN A 587 17.95 -5.40 -0.98
N GLY A 588 18.34 -4.28 -1.60
CA GLY A 588 19.73 -4.07 -2.05
C GLY A 588 20.45 -2.84 -1.49
N ALA A 589 19.76 -1.94 -0.80
CA ALA A 589 20.43 -0.84 -0.09
C ALA A 589 21.25 -1.39 1.10
N ASP A 590 22.35 -0.74 1.46
CA ASP A 590 23.13 -1.11 2.65
C ASP A 590 22.53 -0.48 3.91
N VAL A 591 22.09 0.78 3.80
CA VAL A 591 21.46 1.54 4.88
C VAL A 591 20.18 2.19 4.39
N TRP A 592 19.10 2.03 5.15
CA TRP A 592 17.79 2.63 4.90
C TRP A 592 17.61 3.91 5.72
N LEU A 593 17.52 5.05 5.04
CA LEU A 593 17.44 6.37 5.69
C LEU A 593 15.97 6.78 5.94
N ASN A 594 15.68 7.19 7.18
CA ASN A 594 14.37 7.66 7.59
C ASN A 594 14.38 8.81 8.61
N ASN A 595 14.13 10.03 8.13
CA ASN A 595 14.29 11.25 8.93
C ASN A 595 13.03 12.15 8.98
N PRO A 596 11.82 11.61 9.22
CA PRO A 596 10.62 12.44 9.37
C PRO A 596 10.71 13.30 10.63
N LEU A 597 9.96 14.39 10.68
CA LEU A 597 9.73 15.15 11.91
C LEU A 597 8.99 14.28 12.91
N ARG A 598 9.50 14.19 14.14
CA ARG A 598 8.82 13.54 15.25
C ARG A 598 7.71 14.43 15.83
N PRO A 599 6.52 13.94 16.20
CA PRO A 599 5.99 12.57 16.05
C PRO A 599 5.04 12.43 14.84
N LEU A 600 5.47 12.86 13.65
CA LEU A 600 4.61 12.96 12.46
C LEU A 600 4.70 11.71 11.56
N GLU A 601 5.51 10.72 11.91
CA GLU A 601 5.44 9.38 11.34
C GLU A 601 4.56 8.47 12.20
N ALA A 602 3.34 8.19 11.73
CA ALA A 602 2.42 7.33 12.48
C ALA A 602 3.00 5.92 12.73
N SER A 603 3.75 5.36 11.78
CA SER A 603 4.45 4.09 11.97
C SER A 603 5.64 3.96 11.01
N GLY A 604 5.37 3.80 9.71
CA GLY A 604 6.38 3.64 8.68
C GLY A 604 6.79 2.18 8.45
N THR A 605 6.32 1.58 7.36
CA THR A 605 6.58 0.16 7.07
C THR A 605 7.85 -0.10 6.23
N SER A 606 8.44 0.93 5.60
CA SER A 606 9.57 0.72 4.68
C SER A 606 10.83 0.23 5.39
N GLY A 607 11.12 0.75 6.58
CA GLY A 607 12.22 0.29 7.41
C GLY A 607 12.07 -1.17 7.85
N MET A 608 10.84 -1.63 8.11
CA MET A 608 10.55 -3.04 8.42
C MET A 608 10.89 -3.96 7.23
N LYS A 609 10.57 -3.54 6.00
CA LYS A 609 10.89 -4.29 4.76
C LYS A 609 12.40 -4.38 4.53
N ALA A 610 13.10 -3.28 4.80
CA ALA A 610 14.54 -3.20 4.70
C ALA A 610 15.19 -4.12 5.75
N ALA A 611 14.73 -4.05 7.02
CA ALA A 611 15.20 -4.90 8.11
C ALA A 611 15.00 -6.40 7.82
N ALA A 612 13.85 -6.79 7.24
CA ALA A 612 13.60 -8.17 6.83
C ALA A 612 14.61 -8.70 5.78
N ASN A 613 15.30 -7.80 5.07
CA ASN A 613 16.37 -8.13 4.12
C ASN A 613 17.78 -7.95 4.71
N GLY A 614 17.92 -7.66 6.01
CA GLY A 614 19.22 -7.42 6.65
C GLY A 614 19.81 -6.05 6.32
N VAL A 615 19.01 -5.11 5.82
CA VAL A 615 19.42 -3.71 5.60
C VAL A 615 19.33 -2.96 6.93
N LEU A 616 20.39 -2.23 7.28
CA LEU A 616 20.47 -1.47 8.52
C LEU A 616 19.64 -0.20 8.43
N ASN A 617 19.00 0.21 9.53
CA ASN A 617 18.20 1.45 9.56
C ASN A 617 19.02 2.60 10.16
N LEU A 618 18.94 3.77 9.53
CA LEU A 618 19.40 5.04 10.07
C LEU A 618 18.18 5.96 10.14
N SER A 619 17.58 6.10 11.32
CA SER A 619 16.25 6.68 11.45
C SER A 619 16.07 7.56 12.69
N VAL A 620 15.19 8.54 12.62
CA VAL A 620 14.68 9.26 13.81
C VAL A 620 13.85 8.30 14.67
N LEU A 621 13.85 8.49 15.99
CA LEU A 621 13.05 7.75 16.97
C LEU A 621 11.56 8.17 16.92
N ASP A 622 10.92 7.79 15.81
CA ASP A 622 9.51 8.02 15.52
C ASP A 622 8.85 6.76 14.94
N GLY A 623 7.52 6.71 14.98
CA GLY A 623 6.72 5.60 14.48
C GLY A 623 7.18 4.25 15.01
N TRP A 624 7.42 3.29 14.10
CA TRP A 624 7.85 1.93 14.46
C TRP A 624 9.28 1.85 15.01
N TRP A 625 10.14 2.79 14.59
CA TRP A 625 11.56 2.74 14.95
C TRP A 625 11.77 3.07 16.43
N ASP A 626 10.91 3.93 16.98
CA ASP A 626 10.85 4.20 18.42
C ASP A 626 10.60 2.92 19.26
N GLU A 627 9.88 1.94 18.69
CA GLU A 627 9.60 0.67 19.36
C GLU A 627 10.69 -0.39 19.13
N ALA A 628 11.31 -0.37 17.94
CA ALA A 628 12.22 -1.42 17.48
C ALA A 628 13.70 -1.12 17.74
N PHE A 629 14.08 0.15 17.89
CA PHE A 629 15.48 0.55 18.02
C PHE A 629 16.13 0.00 19.28
N GLN A 630 17.32 -0.57 19.10
CA GLN A 630 18.27 -0.89 20.16
C GLN A 630 19.68 -0.64 19.64
N PRO A 631 20.64 -0.25 20.51
CA PRO A 631 22.04 -0.13 20.11
C PRO A 631 22.54 -1.42 19.45
N GLY A 632 23.17 -1.28 18.28
CA GLY A 632 23.67 -2.41 17.48
C GLY A 632 22.72 -2.94 16.40
N LEU A 633 21.46 -2.46 16.33
CA LEU A 633 20.52 -2.83 15.25
C LEU A 633 20.45 -1.80 14.10
N GLY A 634 21.19 -0.70 14.23
CA GLY A 634 21.14 0.46 13.37
C GLY A 634 21.41 1.73 14.18
N TRP A 635 21.00 2.88 13.67
CA TRP A 635 21.29 4.19 14.24
C TRP A 635 20.04 5.04 14.45
N ALA A 636 20.07 5.83 15.51
CA ALA A 636 19.06 6.82 15.85
C ALA A 636 19.56 8.23 15.51
N ILE A 637 18.82 8.98 14.70
CA ILE A 637 19.12 10.39 14.41
C ILE A 637 18.51 11.24 15.52
N GLY A 638 19.35 11.90 16.31
CA GLY A 638 18.90 12.63 17.50
C GLY A 638 18.35 11.71 18.59
N GLY A 639 17.61 12.28 19.53
CA GLY A 639 16.91 11.57 20.61
C GLY A 639 15.41 11.87 20.62
N HIS A 640 14.85 11.97 21.82
CA HIS A 640 13.43 12.28 22.06
C HIS A 640 13.20 13.78 22.32
N GLU A 641 14.11 14.64 21.89
CA GLU A 641 14.02 16.07 22.15
C GLU A 641 12.80 16.70 21.45
N GLU A 642 12.20 17.68 22.12
CA GLU A 642 11.16 18.54 21.54
C GLU A 642 11.77 19.93 21.28
N TYR A 643 11.62 20.42 20.06
CA TYR A 643 12.18 21.69 19.63
C TYR A 643 11.05 22.70 19.44
N ALA A 644 11.25 23.92 19.95
CA ALA A 644 10.30 25.02 19.77
C ALA A 644 10.41 25.65 18.37
N ASP A 645 11.62 25.70 17.82
CA ASP A 645 11.90 26.20 16.48
C ASP A 645 12.29 25.05 15.53
N ARG A 646 11.65 25.06 14.37
CA ARG A 646 11.83 24.03 13.34
C ARG A 646 13.16 24.19 12.61
N GLU A 647 13.62 25.42 12.39
CA GLU A 647 14.90 25.66 11.71
C GLU A 647 16.06 25.21 12.61
N GLU A 648 15.98 25.51 13.91
CA GLU A 648 16.91 24.96 14.90
C GLU A 648 16.90 23.43 14.92
N GLN A 649 15.73 22.79 14.94
CA GLN A 649 15.61 21.33 14.89
C GLN A 649 16.31 20.74 13.68
N ASP A 650 16.01 21.27 12.48
CA ASP A 650 16.59 20.75 11.24
C ASP A 650 18.11 20.94 11.22
N ARG A 651 18.64 22.05 11.76
CA ARG A 651 20.09 22.27 11.87
C ARG A 651 20.76 21.26 12.82
N VAL A 652 20.18 21.04 14.00
CA VAL A 652 20.73 20.12 15.01
C VAL A 652 20.69 18.68 14.50
N GLU A 653 19.54 18.24 13.99
CA GLU A 653 19.37 16.87 13.50
C GLU A 653 20.12 16.61 12.19
N ALA A 654 20.29 17.62 11.31
CA ALA A 654 21.19 17.49 10.17
C ALA A 654 22.63 17.26 10.63
N SER A 655 23.11 18.02 11.63
CA SER A 655 24.45 17.82 12.19
C SER A 655 24.60 16.43 12.82
N ALA A 656 23.59 15.95 13.56
CA ALA A 656 23.59 14.61 14.15
C ALA A 656 23.60 13.52 13.07
N LEU A 657 22.81 13.68 12.00
CA LEU A 657 22.79 12.78 10.86
C LEU A 657 24.17 12.68 10.20
N TYR A 658 24.82 13.82 9.95
CA TYR A 658 26.15 13.82 9.37
C TYR A 658 27.21 13.21 10.28
N ASP A 659 27.14 13.49 11.58
CA ASP A 659 28.08 12.92 12.54
C ASP A 659 27.98 11.39 12.59
N LEU A 660 26.77 10.83 12.52
CA LEU A 660 26.56 9.38 12.39
C LEU A 660 27.13 8.86 11.08
N LEU A 661 26.84 9.53 9.96
CA LEU A 661 27.33 9.12 8.65
C LEU A 661 28.87 9.10 8.59
N GLU A 662 29.52 10.17 9.06
CA GLU A 662 30.97 10.37 8.96
C GLU A 662 31.78 9.51 9.95
N LYS A 663 31.22 9.17 11.12
CA LYS A 663 31.96 8.52 12.21
C LYS A 663 31.62 7.05 12.42
N GLU A 664 30.41 6.63 12.06
CA GLU A 664 29.91 5.28 12.36
C GLU A 664 29.45 4.49 11.15
N VAL A 665 28.85 5.14 10.14
CA VAL A 665 28.24 4.45 8.99
C VAL A 665 29.22 4.24 7.83
N VAL A 666 30.03 5.25 7.47
CA VAL A 666 30.89 5.27 6.26
C VAL A 666 32.33 4.83 6.52
#